data_AF-A0A180GA50-F1
#
_entry.id   AF-A0A180GA50-F1
#
_cell.length_a   1.000
_cell.length_b   1.000
_cell.length_c   1.000
_cell.angle_alpha   90.00
_cell.angle_beta   90.00
_cell.angle_gamma   90.00
#
_symmetry.space_group_name_H-M   'P 1'
#
loop_
_entity.id
_entity.type
_entity.pdbx_description
1 polymer ?
#
loop_
_entity_poly.entity_id
_entity_poly.type
_entity_poly.pdbx_seq_one_letter_code
_entity_poly.pdbx_strand_id
1 'polypeptide(L)'
;MSSEPEDHGVIEYGSEVLRPCGHSESNQTEAKSAQSASSRAGPSSNYSPPISPEDEEEQEDGQDTGLAGGSAGPSTKKKKKKSKGKASSKNALEVPADDGSLIEDHSTSESHKMIIEQIRAQNGDEVADRIGALGPKELGKMMDQIRLLELMDGKSGGSRKNNKDMADHKFWATQPVRRLDEQDSNFEEGEIEPSKSEEEIRKNPLALPDGYEWCTLDLGDETQLRELYELLTVNYVEDDDAMFRFDYTAPFIEWALRPPGFVQDWHAGVRVASGKRRLIAFIAGIPMNLQVRSARKACSEINFLCIHKKLRSKRLAPVLIKEITRRCNMQGVFQAIYTAGIFLPTPISRCQYYHRNLNPAKLIATGFSPQPRGVSVARLKRMYDCPTQPQIPGFREIEEKDVDAVAVLLRRYMSRFDLIPVMSDDEVRHNFISGKGTGPVVNGRRNQQVTWTFVVENPTTHLITDMVSFYHLPSTAMKCTPHQTIDAAYLFYYATTAASSCAHLGQPTEPQEEPSQMALAELSELPNWSGETPEARQMLKKRLISLIGDALTMAQQANFDVFNALTLMDNSLFVKELQFGAGDGYLHYYLYNWKVHQIRGGVPGEPGSEEAASQATTLGKQSIEAPGVGSGIGVVML
;
A
#
# COMPACT_ATOMS: atom_id res chain seq x y z
N MET A 1 -57.42 25.64 -15.21
CA MET A 1 -57.63 27.10 -15.11
C MET A 1 -57.81 27.44 -13.64
N SER A 2 -57.29 28.52 -13.06
CA SER A 2 -56.18 29.44 -13.40
C SER A 2 -56.10 30.39 -12.20
N SER A 3 -54.97 30.51 -11.49
CA SER A 3 -54.91 31.37 -10.29
C SER A 3 -53.48 31.77 -9.88
N GLU A 4 -53.06 32.94 -10.36
CA GLU A 4 -52.35 33.94 -9.54
C GLU A 4 -53.43 34.96 -9.06
N PRO A 5 -53.20 35.80 -8.03
CA PRO A 5 -52.41 37.04 -8.25
C PRO A 5 -51.63 37.59 -7.02
N GLU A 6 -50.79 38.60 -7.29
CA GLU A 6 -50.59 39.94 -6.65
C GLU A 6 -51.04 40.22 -5.18
N ASP A 7 -50.52 41.21 -4.41
CA ASP A 7 -49.22 41.94 -4.32
C ASP A 7 -49.27 42.92 -3.09
N HIS A 8 -48.12 43.52 -2.71
CA HIS A 8 -47.89 44.77 -1.92
C HIS A 8 -48.21 44.85 -0.40
N GLY A 9 -47.34 45.59 0.36
CA GLY A 9 -47.62 46.02 1.74
C GLY A 9 -46.44 46.45 2.64
N VAL A 10 -45.76 47.58 2.36
CA VAL A 10 -44.55 48.09 3.07
C VAL A 10 -44.83 48.91 4.34
N ILE A 11 -43.98 48.79 5.39
CA ILE A 11 -43.59 49.89 6.32
C ILE A 11 -42.10 49.76 6.71
N GLU A 12 -41.36 50.88 6.72
CA GLU A 12 -39.97 51.02 7.24
C GLU A 12 -39.92 51.88 8.52
N TYR A 13 -38.80 51.82 9.27
CA TYR A 13 -38.12 52.97 9.91
C TYR A 13 -36.69 52.54 10.30
N GLY A 14 -35.70 53.46 10.31
CA GLY A 14 -34.30 53.10 10.61
C GLY A 14 -33.45 54.24 11.20
N SER A 15 -32.12 54.01 11.27
CA SER A 15 -31.02 55.01 11.44
C SER A 15 -30.97 55.81 12.78
N GLU A 16 -29.83 56.35 13.27
CA GLU A 16 -28.47 56.47 12.71
C GLU A 16 -27.34 56.58 13.78
N VAL A 17 -26.11 56.79 13.29
CA VAL A 17 -24.74 56.87 13.87
C VAL A 17 -24.50 57.97 14.93
N LEU A 18 -23.51 57.79 15.84
CA LEU A 18 -22.46 58.80 16.20
C LEU A 18 -21.34 58.32 17.19
N ARG A 19 -20.19 59.01 17.13
CA ARG A 19 -19.00 59.06 18.06
C ARG A 19 -18.75 60.57 18.40
N PRO A 20 -17.70 61.09 19.10
CA PRO A 20 -16.45 60.51 19.67
C PRO A 20 -15.99 61.08 21.06
N CYS A 21 -14.68 60.99 21.36
CA CYS A 21 -13.87 61.64 22.43
C CYS A 21 -13.99 61.10 23.89
N GLY A 22 -12.93 61.15 24.73
CA GLY A 22 -11.51 61.45 24.48
C GLY A 22 -10.67 61.80 25.74
N HIS A 23 -9.38 61.42 25.77
CA HIS A 23 -8.35 61.71 26.81
C HIS A 23 -8.63 61.20 28.25
N SER A 24 -7.66 61.01 29.16
CA SER A 24 -6.17 61.08 29.17
C SER A 24 -5.62 59.83 29.95
N GLU A 25 -4.38 59.67 30.47
CA GLU A 25 -3.17 60.51 30.62
C GLU A 25 -1.86 59.68 30.60
N SER A 26 -0.92 59.88 31.55
CA SER A 26 0.43 59.31 31.56
C SER A 26 0.94 58.89 32.95
N ASN A 27 1.88 57.94 33.02
CA ASN A 27 3.06 58.11 33.89
C ASN A 27 4.30 57.32 33.41
N GLN A 28 5.49 57.74 33.81
CA GLN A 28 6.78 57.15 33.42
C GLN A 28 7.51 56.54 34.61
N THR A 29 8.34 55.52 34.39
CA THR A 29 9.56 55.29 35.18
C THR A 29 10.58 54.49 34.35
N GLU A 30 11.87 54.74 34.56
CA GLU A 30 12.96 54.17 33.75
C GLU A 30 13.60 52.91 34.36
N ALA A 31 14.42 52.25 33.53
CA ALA A 31 15.77 51.73 33.84
C ALA A 31 16.03 50.19 33.80
N LYS A 32 16.88 49.84 32.81
CA LYS A 32 18.03 48.90 32.89
C LYS A 32 17.79 47.37 33.06
N SER A 33 17.91 46.69 31.91
CA SER A 33 18.77 45.51 31.66
C SER A 33 18.70 44.26 32.56
N ALA A 34 18.26 43.12 32.01
CA ALA A 34 19.14 41.96 31.72
C ALA A 34 18.40 40.74 31.09
N GLN A 35 19.06 40.11 30.12
CA GLN A 35 19.07 38.70 29.69
C GLN A 35 17.90 37.72 30.02
N SER A 36 17.45 37.05 28.94
CA SER A 36 17.01 35.64 28.83
C SER A 36 15.92 35.07 29.74
N ALA A 37 14.75 34.79 29.16
CA ALA A 37 14.22 33.42 29.02
C ALA A 37 13.11 33.39 27.94
N SER A 38 13.10 32.36 27.08
CA SER A 38 12.00 32.15 26.12
C SER A 38 10.96 31.20 26.71
N SER A 39 9.76 31.69 26.95
CA SER A 39 8.59 30.86 27.26
C SER A 39 7.48 31.11 26.25
N ARG A 40 7.04 30.05 25.56
CA ARG A 40 5.79 30.04 24.79
C ARG A 40 5.20 28.64 24.81
N ALA A 41 3.90 28.54 25.10
CA ALA A 41 3.24 27.27 25.36
C ALA A 41 3.09 26.42 24.09
N GLY A 42 3.19 25.09 24.27
CA GLY A 42 2.66 24.11 23.31
C GLY A 42 1.18 23.82 23.57
N PRO A 43 0.42 23.36 22.56
CA PRO A 43 -0.99 22.99 22.73
C PRO A 43 -1.15 21.69 23.54
N SER A 44 -2.29 21.56 24.24
CA SER A 44 -2.61 20.39 25.06
C SER A 44 -3.02 19.19 24.21
N SER A 45 -2.41 18.03 24.47
CA SER A 45 -2.81 16.73 23.94
C SER A 45 -3.51 15.91 25.04
N ASN A 46 -4.82 16.08 25.19
CA ASN A 46 -5.63 15.28 26.11
C ASN A 46 -5.92 13.86 25.54
N TYR A 47 -4.86 13.08 25.37
CA TYR A 47 -4.95 11.62 25.26
C TYR A 47 -3.70 10.99 25.87
N SER A 48 -3.87 10.34 27.03
CA SER A 48 -2.80 9.65 27.74
C SER A 48 -3.08 8.15 27.73
N PRO A 49 -2.17 7.29 27.25
CA PRO A 49 -2.35 5.85 27.34
C PRO A 49 -2.34 5.40 28.82
N PRO A 50 -3.16 4.40 29.20
CA PRO A 50 -3.16 3.89 30.57
C PRO A 50 -1.84 3.18 30.91
N ILE A 51 -1.46 3.27 32.18
CA ILE A 51 -0.27 2.62 32.76
C ILE A 51 -0.49 1.09 32.73
N SER A 52 0.58 0.34 32.43
CA SER A 52 0.58 -1.12 32.52
C SER A 52 0.19 -1.59 33.92
N PRO A 53 -0.68 -2.61 34.10
CA PRO A 53 -0.79 -3.28 35.39
C PRO A 53 0.57 -3.91 35.75
N GLU A 54 0.98 -3.76 37.01
CA GLU A 54 2.21 -4.32 37.53
C GLU A 54 2.05 -5.84 37.80
N ASP A 55 3.14 -6.59 37.73
CA ASP A 55 3.12 -8.05 37.95
C ASP A 55 2.99 -8.38 39.44
N GLU A 56 1.76 -8.61 39.92
CA GLU A 56 1.50 -9.18 41.26
C GLU A 56 1.70 -10.71 41.25
N GLU A 57 2.87 -11.17 41.73
CA GLU A 57 3.16 -12.58 41.97
C GLU A 57 2.43 -13.10 43.23
N GLU A 58 1.20 -13.60 43.09
CA GLU A 58 0.57 -14.39 44.16
C GLU A 58 1.23 -15.77 44.30
N GLN A 59 1.74 -16.07 45.49
CA GLN A 59 2.29 -17.37 45.86
C GLN A 59 1.19 -18.25 46.47
N GLU A 60 0.89 -19.40 45.85
CA GLU A 60 0.15 -20.48 46.53
C GLU A 60 1.11 -21.60 46.98
N ASP A 61 1.18 -21.81 48.30
CA ASP A 61 1.92 -22.90 48.93
C ASP A 61 1.22 -24.26 48.67
N GLY A 62 1.81 -25.10 47.82
CA GLY A 62 1.35 -26.45 47.51
C GLY A 62 2.24 -27.54 48.09
N GLN A 63 2.00 -27.93 49.35
CA GLN A 63 2.74 -29.03 49.99
C GLN A 63 2.36 -30.39 49.39
N ASP A 64 3.35 -31.16 48.92
CA ASP A 64 3.30 -32.63 48.99
C ASP A 64 4.69 -33.21 49.28
N THR A 65 4.75 -34.52 49.49
CA THR A 65 5.59 -35.16 50.49
C THR A 65 6.77 -35.92 49.89
N GLY A 66 7.91 -35.86 50.58
CA GLY A 66 9.17 -36.42 50.07
C GLY A 66 9.31 -37.93 50.26
N LEU A 67 9.92 -38.60 49.28
CA LEU A 67 10.55 -39.92 49.43
C LEU A 67 12.01 -39.89 48.94
N ALA A 68 12.81 -40.83 49.42
CA ALA A 68 14.26 -40.61 49.58
C ALA A 68 15.17 -41.49 48.69
N GLY A 69 16.41 -41.01 48.50
CA GLY A 69 17.52 -41.73 47.87
C GLY A 69 17.99 -41.11 46.53
N GLY A 70 19.29 -41.03 46.24
CA GLY A 70 20.46 -41.39 47.05
C GLY A 70 21.78 -41.27 46.29
N SER A 71 22.90 -41.34 47.03
CA SER A 71 24.30 -41.48 46.56
C SER A 71 24.92 -40.43 45.61
N ALA A 72 25.90 -39.71 46.17
CA ALA A 72 27.29 -39.56 45.70
C ALA A 72 27.63 -39.04 44.27
N GLY A 73 28.43 -37.96 44.23
CA GLY A 73 29.40 -37.72 43.14
C GLY A 73 30.66 -38.59 43.28
N PRO A 74 31.72 -38.33 42.48
CA PRO A 74 32.61 -37.24 42.89
C PRO A 74 33.24 -36.40 41.76
N SER A 75 33.86 -35.29 42.16
CA SER A 75 34.55 -34.33 41.29
C SER A 75 35.92 -34.79 40.76
N THR A 76 36.38 -34.20 39.65
CA THR A 76 37.80 -33.87 39.47
C THR A 76 37.98 -32.38 39.08
N LYS A 77 39.15 -31.81 39.41
CA LYS A 77 39.49 -30.38 39.27
C LYS A 77 40.74 -30.20 38.40
N LYS A 78 40.82 -29.14 37.58
CA LYS A 78 41.99 -28.31 37.16
C LYS A 78 41.77 -27.69 35.76
N LYS A 79 42.33 -26.53 35.40
CA LYS A 79 42.76 -25.32 36.16
C LYS A 79 42.92 -24.15 35.16
N LYS A 80 42.59 -22.91 35.53
CA LYS A 80 42.83 -21.70 34.70
C LYS A 80 44.32 -21.39 34.52
N LYS A 81 44.71 -20.78 33.38
CA LYS A 81 45.74 -19.73 33.31
C LYS A 81 45.51 -18.77 32.13
N LYS A 82 45.93 -17.50 32.29
CA LYS A 82 45.85 -16.40 31.30
C LYS A 82 47.26 -15.86 31.01
N SER A 83 47.52 -15.44 29.76
CA SER A 83 48.50 -14.41 29.38
C SER A 83 48.21 -13.95 27.94
N LYS A 84 47.65 -12.75 27.72
CA LYS A 84 48.34 -11.45 27.51
C LYS A 84 49.25 -11.45 26.27
N GLY A 85 48.77 -10.79 25.20
CA GLY A 85 49.44 -10.71 23.89
C GLY A 85 50.43 -9.54 23.74
N LYS A 86 50.74 -9.22 22.48
CA LYS A 86 51.51 -8.04 22.03
C LYS A 86 51.06 -7.65 20.62
N ALA A 87 51.39 -6.44 20.17
CA ALA A 87 51.08 -5.92 18.84
C ALA A 87 52.33 -5.30 18.21
N SER A 88 52.33 -5.15 16.89
CA SER A 88 53.33 -4.36 16.14
C SER A 88 52.70 -3.71 14.91
N SER A 89 52.99 -2.43 14.74
CA SER A 89 52.94 -1.71 13.46
C SER A 89 54.12 -2.17 12.57
N LYS A 90 54.36 -1.69 11.34
CA LYS A 90 54.00 -0.44 10.66
C LYS A 90 54.33 -0.60 9.17
N ASN A 91 53.66 0.13 8.27
CA ASN A 91 54.30 0.96 7.23
C ASN A 91 53.26 1.66 6.36
N ALA A 92 53.66 2.78 5.77
CA ALA A 92 52.93 3.55 4.76
C ALA A 92 53.93 4.04 3.71
N LEU A 93 53.45 4.28 2.49
CA LEU A 93 54.17 4.95 1.40
C LEU A 93 53.15 5.69 0.53
N GLU A 94 53.62 6.57 -0.34
CA GLU A 94 52.97 7.86 -0.59
C GLU A 94 52.05 7.94 -1.83
N VAL A 95 51.37 9.08 -1.94
CA VAL A 95 50.34 9.43 -2.94
C VAL A 95 50.94 10.33 -4.03
N PRO A 96 50.55 10.15 -5.30
CA PRO A 96 50.37 11.26 -6.25
C PRO A 96 48.88 11.58 -6.47
N ALA A 97 48.58 12.82 -6.82
CA ALA A 97 47.22 13.31 -7.15
C ALA A 97 47.04 13.46 -8.68
N ASP A 98 45.95 14.14 -9.09
CA ASP A 98 45.44 14.29 -10.48
C ASP A 98 44.89 12.99 -11.13
N ASP A 99 43.90 13.02 -12.03
CA ASP A 99 42.98 14.10 -12.48
C ASP A 99 41.58 13.47 -12.72
N GLY A 100 40.53 14.29 -12.86
CA GLY A 100 39.14 13.84 -12.93
C GLY A 100 38.60 13.57 -14.33
N SER A 101 38.49 12.29 -14.73
CA SER A 101 37.52 11.88 -15.77
C SER A 101 37.15 10.38 -15.71
N LEU A 102 35.94 10.07 -16.20
CA LEU A 102 35.43 8.77 -16.67
C LEU A 102 35.77 7.47 -15.88
N ILE A 103 34.74 6.85 -15.27
CA ILE A 103 34.80 5.47 -14.80
C ILE A 103 34.32 4.54 -15.93
N GLU A 104 35.22 3.72 -16.47
CA GLU A 104 34.86 2.55 -17.29
C GLU A 104 34.71 1.28 -16.43
N ASP A 105 33.93 0.31 -16.94
CA ASP A 105 33.47 -0.86 -16.17
C ASP A 105 34.42 -2.05 -16.31
N HIS A 106 35.14 -2.39 -15.22
CA HIS A 106 36.10 -3.50 -15.16
C HIS A 106 35.92 -4.35 -13.88
N SER A 107 34.94 -5.24 -13.87
CA SER A 107 34.70 -6.15 -12.73
C SER A 107 34.24 -7.59 -13.07
N THR A 108 34.60 -8.12 -14.26
CA THR A 108 34.07 -9.42 -14.77
C THR A 108 35.10 -10.50 -15.11
N SER A 109 36.42 -10.25 -15.05
CA SER A 109 37.42 -11.19 -15.59
C SER A 109 37.82 -12.35 -14.65
N GLU A 110 38.00 -12.09 -13.35
CA GLU A 110 38.44 -13.13 -12.39
C GLU A 110 37.29 -13.99 -11.88
N SER A 111 36.16 -13.38 -11.54
CA SER A 111 34.93 -14.06 -11.11
C SER A 111 34.43 -15.06 -12.14
N HIS A 112 34.50 -14.73 -13.43
CA HIS A 112 34.12 -15.62 -14.52
C HIS A 112 35.02 -16.87 -14.61
N LYS A 113 36.33 -16.73 -14.37
CA LYS A 113 37.28 -17.86 -14.33
C LYS A 113 37.00 -18.80 -13.16
N MET A 114 36.78 -18.25 -11.96
CA MET A 114 36.45 -19.04 -10.78
C MET A 114 35.16 -19.86 -10.96
N ILE A 115 34.15 -19.28 -11.63
CA ILE A 115 32.90 -19.98 -11.95
C ILE A 115 33.15 -21.15 -12.91
N ILE A 116 33.91 -20.95 -13.99
CA ILE A 116 34.23 -22.03 -14.95
C ILE A 116 35.05 -23.14 -14.27
N GLU A 117 36.01 -22.78 -13.43
CA GLU A 117 36.84 -23.74 -12.69
C GLU A 117 36.03 -24.54 -11.65
N GLN A 118 35.05 -23.90 -10.99
CA GLN A 118 34.11 -24.57 -10.08
C GLN A 118 33.13 -25.49 -10.82
N ILE A 119 32.66 -25.10 -12.02
CA ILE A 119 31.83 -25.96 -12.89
C ILE A 119 32.64 -27.16 -13.38
N ARG A 120 33.90 -26.97 -13.80
CA ARG A 120 34.82 -28.06 -14.18
C ARG A 120 34.98 -29.08 -13.05
N ALA A 121 35.11 -28.61 -11.81
CA ALA A 121 35.25 -29.47 -10.63
C ALA A 121 33.96 -30.25 -10.26
N GLN A 122 32.78 -29.84 -10.72
CA GLN A 122 31.50 -30.49 -10.40
C GLN A 122 30.92 -31.32 -11.55
N ASN A 123 31.02 -30.81 -12.79
CA ASN A 123 30.32 -31.33 -13.97
C ASN A 123 31.27 -31.83 -15.09
N GLY A 124 32.59 -31.70 -14.92
CA GLY A 124 33.60 -32.18 -15.87
C GLY A 124 33.90 -31.24 -17.04
N ASP A 125 34.99 -31.52 -17.74
CA ASP A 125 35.59 -30.64 -18.76
C ASP A 125 34.65 -30.34 -19.95
N GLU A 126 33.94 -31.33 -20.49
CA GLU A 126 33.01 -31.10 -21.62
C GLU A 126 31.91 -30.07 -21.31
N VAL A 127 31.48 -29.96 -20.05
CA VAL A 127 30.46 -28.99 -19.64
C VAL A 127 31.09 -27.62 -19.40
N ALA A 128 32.28 -27.59 -18.78
CA ALA A 128 33.02 -26.36 -18.54
C ALA A 128 33.46 -25.68 -19.85
N ASP A 129 33.96 -26.43 -20.83
CA ASP A 129 34.48 -25.89 -22.08
C ASP A 129 33.34 -25.38 -23.00
N ARG A 130 32.16 -26.01 -22.97
CA ARG A 130 30.95 -25.49 -23.65
C ARG A 130 30.44 -24.20 -23.02
N ILE A 131 30.54 -24.06 -21.70
CA ILE A 131 30.14 -22.84 -20.98
C ILE A 131 31.18 -21.72 -21.15
N GLY A 132 32.48 -22.05 -21.18
CA GLY A 132 33.55 -21.09 -21.46
C GLY A 132 33.56 -20.52 -22.89
N ALA A 133 32.79 -21.12 -23.81
CA ALA A 133 32.56 -20.59 -25.16
C ALA A 133 31.46 -19.51 -25.23
N LEU A 134 30.65 -19.33 -24.17
CA LEU A 134 29.58 -18.32 -24.12
C LEU A 134 30.11 -16.95 -23.70
N GLY A 135 29.56 -15.89 -24.29
CA GLY A 135 29.93 -14.53 -23.90
C GLY A 135 29.44 -14.19 -22.47
N PRO A 136 30.10 -13.28 -21.71
CA PRO A 136 29.67 -12.92 -20.36
C PRO A 136 28.21 -12.44 -20.24
N LYS A 137 27.67 -11.81 -21.30
CA LYS A 137 26.25 -11.39 -21.38
C LYS A 137 25.28 -12.55 -21.63
N GLU A 138 25.75 -13.67 -22.16
CA GLU A 138 24.95 -14.87 -22.42
C GLU A 138 24.98 -15.80 -21.21
N LEU A 139 26.15 -15.98 -20.58
CA LEU A 139 26.24 -16.68 -19.30
C LEU A 139 25.43 -15.96 -18.20
N GLY A 140 25.45 -14.62 -18.17
CA GLY A 140 24.59 -13.85 -17.26
C GLY A 140 23.10 -14.18 -17.44
N LYS A 141 22.59 -14.10 -18.67
CA LYS A 141 21.20 -14.51 -19.00
C LYS A 141 20.91 -15.95 -18.64
N MET A 142 21.83 -16.88 -18.93
CA MET A 142 21.64 -18.30 -18.61
C MET A 142 21.62 -18.53 -17.10
N MET A 143 22.43 -17.80 -16.32
CA MET A 143 22.40 -17.86 -14.86
C MET A 143 21.14 -17.20 -14.27
N ASP A 144 20.64 -16.10 -14.82
CA ASP A 144 19.35 -15.53 -14.42
C ASP A 144 18.20 -16.50 -14.73
N GLN A 145 18.26 -17.20 -15.88
CA GLN A 145 17.26 -18.21 -16.26
C GLN A 145 17.35 -19.48 -15.40
N ILE A 146 18.57 -19.95 -15.06
CA ILE A 146 18.77 -21.04 -14.08
C ILE A 146 18.26 -20.61 -12.71
N ARG A 147 18.53 -19.38 -12.26
CA ARG A 147 18.08 -18.86 -10.96
C ARG A 147 16.56 -18.70 -10.89
N LEU A 148 15.91 -18.38 -12.02
CA LEU A 148 14.46 -18.41 -12.17
C LEU A 148 13.93 -19.84 -12.07
N LEU A 149 14.57 -20.82 -12.73
CA LEU A 149 14.25 -22.24 -12.58
C LEU A 149 14.51 -22.77 -11.15
N GLU A 150 15.55 -22.33 -10.45
CA GLU A 150 15.83 -22.70 -9.05
C GLU A 150 14.82 -22.09 -8.06
N LEU A 151 14.27 -20.91 -8.38
CA LEU A 151 13.12 -20.33 -7.69
C LEU A 151 11.84 -21.12 -7.95
N MET A 152 11.63 -21.65 -9.16
CA MET A 152 10.48 -22.49 -9.51
C MET A 152 10.58 -23.92 -8.95
N ASP A 153 11.78 -24.52 -8.92
CA ASP A 153 12.08 -25.84 -8.35
C ASP A 153 12.42 -25.79 -6.84
N GLY A 154 12.30 -24.59 -6.24
CA GLY A 154 12.28 -24.35 -4.80
C GLY A 154 13.59 -24.54 -4.04
N LYS A 155 14.75 -24.46 -4.72
CA LYS A 155 16.07 -24.87 -4.18
C LYS A 155 17.10 -23.74 -3.96
N SER A 156 16.68 -22.52 -3.64
CA SER A 156 17.59 -21.50 -3.12
C SER A 156 17.77 -21.61 -1.59
N GLY A 157 18.93 -22.09 -1.12
CA GLY A 157 19.24 -22.17 0.31
C GLY A 157 19.47 -20.80 0.96
N GLY A 158 18.68 -20.45 2.00
CA GLY A 158 18.86 -19.17 2.71
C GLY A 158 17.99 -19.01 3.97
N SER A 159 16.70 -19.31 3.91
CA SER A 159 15.82 -19.29 5.09
C SER A 159 14.72 -20.35 5.02
N ARG A 160 14.72 -21.27 5.99
CA ARG A 160 13.93 -22.52 5.94
C ARG A 160 12.53 -22.34 6.54
N LYS A 161 11.68 -21.53 5.90
CA LYS A 161 10.29 -21.30 6.33
C LYS A 161 9.24 -21.21 5.21
N ASN A 162 9.55 -20.48 4.13
CA ASN A 162 8.57 -20.16 3.08
C ASN A 162 8.78 -21.03 1.82
N ASN A 163 8.55 -22.34 1.95
CA ASN A 163 8.15 -23.12 0.78
C ASN A 163 7.26 -24.29 1.20
N LYS A 164 6.05 -24.33 0.64
CA LYS A 164 5.02 -25.33 0.91
C LYS A 164 4.20 -25.55 -0.34
N ASP A 165 4.13 -26.80 -0.76
CA ASP A 165 3.43 -27.23 -1.96
C ASP A 165 1.91 -27.04 -1.83
N MET A 166 1.16 -27.08 -2.94
CA MET A 166 -0.32 -26.96 -2.90
C MET A 166 -0.95 -28.07 -2.04
N ALA A 167 -0.34 -29.26 -2.02
CA ALA A 167 -0.70 -30.39 -1.15
C ALA A 167 -0.60 -30.08 0.36
N ASP A 168 0.21 -29.08 0.74
CA ASP A 168 0.38 -28.61 2.11
C ASP A 168 -0.60 -27.46 2.45
N HIS A 169 -1.11 -26.74 1.44
CA HIS A 169 -2.14 -25.70 1.54
C HIS A 169 -3.58 -26.28 1.65
N LYS A 170 -3.76 -27.24 2.58
CA LYS A 170 -4.97 -28.08 2.79
C LYS A 170 -6.30 -27.35 3.01
N PHE A 171 -6.31 -26.02 3.14
CA PHE A 171 -7.52 -25.20 3.12
C PHE A 171 -7.82 -24.72 1.69
N TRP A 172 -6.88 -23.99 1.07
CA TRP A 172 -7.04 -23.40 -0.26
C TRP A 172 -7.26 -24.44 -1.37
N ALA A 173 -6.66 -25.64 -1.24
CA ALA A 173 -6.94 -26.79 -2.09
C ALA A 173 -8.40 -27.30 -2.04
N THR A 174 -9.25 -26.73 -1.18
CA THR A 174 -10.70 -27.02 -1.07
C THR A 174 -11.58 -25.80 -1.35
N GLN A 175 -11.03 -24.72 -1.93
CA GLN A 175 -11.74 -23.47 -2.23
C GLN A 175 -11.76 -23.21 -3.75
N PRO A 176 -12.77 -22.48 -4.27
CA PRO A 176 -12.83 -22.09 -5.67
C PRO A 176 -11.81 -20.97 -5.96
N VAL A 177 -10.55 -21.36 -6.13
CA VAL A 177 -9.42 -20.48 -6.50
C VAL A 177 -8.57 -21.21 -7.55
N ARG A 178 -7.87 -20.44 -8.40
CA ARG A 178 -7.00 -20.98 -9.46
C ARG A 178 -5.88 -21.83 -8.86
N ARG A 179 -5.59 -23.00 -9.43
CA ARG A 179 -4.57 -23.95 -8.93
C ARG A 179 -3.19 -23.66 -9.53
N LEU A 180 -2.14 -24.29 -8.98
CA LEU A 180 -0.76 -24.14 -9.46
C LEU A 180 -0.47 -24.99 -10.70
N ASP A 181 -1.15 -26.12 -10.84
CA ASP A 181 -1.06 -27.05 -11.95
C ASP A 181 -1.85 -26.59 -13.20
N GLU A 182 -2.70 -25.58 -13.04
CA GLU A 182 -3.44 -24.93 -14.13
C GLU A 182 -2.53 -23.94 -14.88
N GLN A 183 -1.99 -24.38 -16.02
CA GLN A 183 -1.24 -23.52 -16.93
C GLN A 183 -2.12 -22.37 -17.45
N ASP A 184 -1.55 -21.16 -17.47
CA ASP A 184 -2.27 -19.90 -17.75
C ASP A 184 -2.95 -19.88 -19.13
N SER A 185 -2.39 -20.58 -20.13
CA SER A 185 -2.90 -20.68 -21.50
C SER A 185 -4.11 -21.59 -21.71
N ASN A 186 -4.54 -22.36 -20.70
CA ASN A 186 -5.36 -23.56 -20.90
C ASN A 186 -6.79 -23.46 -20.35
N PHE A 187 -7.29 -22.26 -20.00
CA PHE A 187 -8.66 -22.08 -19.49
C PHE A 187 -9.37 -20.82 -20.01
N GLU A 188 -10.68 -20.93 -20.22
CA GLU A 188 -11.56 -19.77 -20.39
C GLU A 188 -11.73 -19.01 -19.07
N GLU A 189 -11.83 -17.69 -19.12
CA GLU A 189 -12.01 -16.83 -17.93
C GLU A 189 -13.47 -16.88 -17.43
N GLY A 190 -13.69 -16.74 -16.12
CA GLY A 190 -15.05 -16.76 -15.55
C GLY A 190 -15.15 -17.35 -14.14
N GLU A 191 -16.37 -17.73 -13.76
CA GLU A 191 -16.65 -18.37 -12.46
C GLU A 191 -16.02 -19.78 -12.38
N ILE A 192 -15.67 -20.23 -11.18
CA ILE A 192 -15.05 -21.55 -10.94
C ILE A 192 -16.11 -22.56 -10.47
N GLU A 193 -16.91 -22.16 -9.49
CA GLU A 193 -18.17 -22.79 -9.10
C GLU A 193 -19.33 -21.85 -9.50
N PRO A 194 -20.44 -22.37 -10.05
CA PRO A 194 -21.60 -21.55 -10.35
C PRO A 194 -22.20 -20.94 -9.07
N SER A 195 -22.78 -19.74 -9.22
CA SER A 195 -23.58 -19.09 -8.20
C SER A 195 -24.72 -20.00 -7.71
N LYS A 196 -24.91 -20.10 -6.39
CA LYS A 196 -25.80 -21.08 -5.72
C LYS A 196 -27.16 -20.49 -5.39
N SER A 197 -28.19 -21.32 -5.30
CA SER A 197 -29.54 -20.84 -4.98
C SER A 197 -29.66 -20.40 -3.51
N GLU A 198 -30.66 -19.59 -3.16
CA GLU A 198 -30.80 -19.11 -1.78
C GLU A 198 -31.04 -20.27 -0.79
N GLU A 199 -31.68 -21.34 -1.24
CA GLU A 199 -32.00 -22.55 -0.48
C GLU A 199 -30.76 -23.42 -0.20
N GLU A 200 -29.79 -23.45 -1.12
CA GLU A 200 -28.53 -24.18 -0.97
C GLU A 200 -27.58 -23.54 0.06
N ILE A 201 -27.80 -22.25 0.36
CA ILE A 201 -26.93 -21.48 1.25
C ILE A 201 -27.31 -21.69 2.71
N ARG A 202 -26.36 -22.23 3.48
CA ARG A 202 -26.47 -22.47 4.92
C ARG A 202 -26.84 -21.18 5.68
N LYS A 203 -28.10 -21.07 6.12
CA LYS A 203 -28.65 -19.92 6.87
C LYS A 203 -28.01 -19.72 8.25
N ASN A 204 -27.72 -20.80 8.97
CA ASN A 204 -27.11 -20.73 10.30
C ASN A 204 -25.58 -20.53 10.21
N PRO A 205 -24.96 -19.72 11.09
CA PRO A 205 -23.51 -19.58 11.16
C PRO A 205 -22.74 -20.91 11.30
N LEU A 206 -21.46 -20.90 10.97
CA LEU A 206 -20.56 -22.03 11.24
C LEU A 206 -20.39 -22.24 12.76
N ALA A 207 -20.23 -23.49 13.19
CA ALA A 207 -19.97 -23.80 14.59
C ALA A 207 -18.56 -23.33 15.00
N LEU A 208 -18.47 -22.63 16.12
CA LEU A 208 -17.21 -22.32 16.81
C LEU A 208 -16.97 -23.34 17.94
N PRO A 209 -15.72 -23.47 18.44
CA PRO A 209 -15.45 -24.26 19.64
C PRO A 209 -16.10 -23.63 20.88
N ASP A 210 -16.38 -24.46 21.89
CA ASP A 210 -16.95 -24.01 23.16
C ASP A 210 -16.14 -22.86 23.80
N GLY A 211 -16.86 -21.88 24.35
CA GLY A 211 -16.26 -20.66 24.90
C GLY A 211 -16.01 -19.54 23.89
N TYR A 212 -16.38 -19.71 22.61
CA TYR A 212 -16.35 -18.65 21.60
C TYR A 212 -17.71 -18.44 20.93
N GLU A 213 -17.98 -17.21 20.49
CA GLU A 213 -19.21 -16.82 19.81
C GLU A 213 -18.92 -15.91 18.61
N TRP A 214 -19.82 -15.94 17.62
CA TRP A 214 -19.83 -14.95 16.55
C TRP A 214 -20.41 -13.63 17.04
N CYS A 215 -19.88 -12.54 16.52
CA CYS A 215 -20.52 -11.24 16.55
C CYS A 215 -20.44 -10.58 15.18
N THR A 216 -21.22 -9.54 15.01
CA THR A 216 -21.20 -8.62 13.87
C THR A 216 -20.93 -7.24 14.46
N LEU A 217 -19.90 -6.55 13.99
CA LEU A 217 -19.49 -5.27 14.58
C LEU A 217 -20.32 -4.12 14.00
N ASP A 218 -20.88 -3.29 14.87
CA ASP A 218 -21.30 -1.94 14.49
C ASP A 218 -20.09 -1.01 14.56
N LEU A 219 -19.74 -0.37 13.44
CA LEU A 219 -18.65 0.59 13.37
C LEU A 219 -19.12 2.05 13.56
N GLY A 220 -20.43 2.27 13.72
CA GLY A 220 -20.99 3.51 14.27
C GLY A 220 -20.99 3.58 15.80
N ASP A 221 -20.73 2.46 16.49
CA ASP A 221 -20.47 2.43 17.94
C ASP A 221 -18.98 2.65 18.19
N GLU A 222 -18.63 3.82 18.75
CA GLU A 222 -17.26 4.17 19.14
C GLU A 222 -16.59 3.11 20.03
N THR A 223 -17.36 2.32 20.78
CA THR A 223 -16.85 1.26 21.66
C THR A 223 -16.35 0.08 20.84
N GLN A 224 -17.16 -0.39 19.88
CA GLN A 224 -16.82 -1.51 19.01
C GLN A 224 -15.75 -1.14 17.99
N LEU A 225 -15.78 0.08 17.45
CA LEU A 225 -14.72 0.62 16.60
C LEU A 225 -13.37 0.67 17.35
N ARG A 226 -13.38 1.04 18.64
CA ARG A 226 -12.21 1.06 19.52
C ARG A 226 -11.69 -0.33 19.87
N GLU A 227 -12.58 -1.30 20.11
CA GLU A 227 -12.19 -2.71 20.31
C GLU A 227 -11.54 -3.31 19.04
N LEU A 228 -12.02 -2.94 17.85
CA LEU A 228 -11.42 -3.34 16.58
C LEU A 228 -10.04 -2.68 16.37
N TYR A 229 -9.92 -1.38 16.65
CA TYR A 229 -8.65 -0.66 16.68
C TYR A 229 -7.63 -1.33 17.62
N GLU A 230 -8.01 -1.62 18.87
CA GLU A 230 -7.16 -2.33 19.83
C GLU A 230 -6.75 -3.74 19.37
N LEU A 231 -7.65 -4.47 18.71
CA LEU A 231 -7.32 -5.77 18.12
C LEU A 231 -6.25 -5.60 17.02
N LEU A 232 -6.45 -4.67 16.09
CA LEU A 232 -5.58 -4.47 14.94
C LEU A 232 -4.19 -3.94 15.33
N THR A 233 -4.13 -2.83 16.08
CA THR A 233 -2.88 -2.16 16.51
C THR A 233 -2.02 -3.03 17.46
N VAL A 234 -2.55 -4.17 17.96
CA VAL A 234 -1.77 -5.18 18.71
C VAL A 234 -1.52 -6.48 17.93
N ASN A 235 -2.41 -6.89 17.01
CA ASN A 235 -2.44 -8.25 16.45
C ASN A 235 -2.54 -8.36 14.92
N TYR A 236 -2.50 -7.27 14.16
CA TYR A 236 -2.54 -7.33 12.69
C TYR A 236 -1.15 -7.51 12.07
N VAL A 237 -0.88 -6.84 10.94
CA VAL A 237 0.36 -6.95 10.16
C VAL A 237 1.54 -6.31 10.90
N GLU A 238 2.64 -7.05 10.93
CA GLU A 238 3.97 -6.64 11.35
C GLU A 238 4.93 -7.00 10.20
N ASP A 239 5.99 -6.25 10.00
CA ASP A 239 7.07 -6.60 9.07
C ASP A 239 7.80 -7.89 9.51
N ASP A 240 8.53 -8.54 8.59
CA ASP A 240 9.22 -9.81 8.85
C ASP A 240 10.21 -9.75 10.03
N ASP A 241 10.75 -8.56 10.32
CA ASP A 241 11.73 -8.28 11.37
C ASP A 241 11.09 -7.66 12.65
N ALA A 242 9.77 -7.52 12.67
CA ALA A 242 8.92 -6.90 13.70
C ALA A 242 9.44 -5.53 14.20
N MET A 243 9.98 -4.71 13.30
CA MET A 243 10.39 -3.33 13.54
C MET A 243 9.20 -2.37 13.53
N PHE A 244 8.19 -2.64 12.69
CA PHE A 244 7.09 -1.76 12.33
C PHE A 244 5.75 -2.50 12.38
N ARG A 245 4.74 -1.84 12.95
CA ARG A 245 3.34 -2.30 12.91
C ARG A 245 2.45 -1.18 12.40
N PHE A 246 1.55 -1.48 11.46
CA PHE A 246 0.55 -0.52 11.01
C PHE A 246 -0.38 -0.12 12.17
N ASP A 247 -0.69 1.16 12.25
CA ASP A 247 -1.59 1.75 13.22
C ASP A 247 -2.82 2.32 12.51
N TYR A 248 -3.74 1.41 12.18
CA TYR A 248 -4.98 1.73 11.46
C TYR A 248 -5.91 2.54 12.36
N THR A 249 -5.80 3.87 12.34
CA THR A 249 -6.57 4.76 13.22
C THR A 249 -8.09 4.52 13.12
N ALA A 250 -8.84 4.77 14.19
CA ALA A 250 -10.30 4.57 14.19
C ALA A 250 -11.04 5.28 13.02
N PRO A 251 -10.74 6.54 12.64
CA PRO A 251 -11.31 7.16 11.45
C PRO A 251 -10.95 6.46 10.13
N PHE A 252 -9.75 5.88 10.03
CA PHE A 252 -9.36 5.09 8.86
C PHE A 252 -10.21 3.81 8.77
N ILE A 253 -10.35 3.09 9.88
CA ILE A 253 -11.17 1.86 9.94
C ILE A 253 -12.63 2.19 9.57
N GLU A 254 -13.17 3.29 10.10
CA GLU A 254 -14.52 3.73 9.80
C GLU A 254 -14.69 4.09 8.31
N TRP A 255 -13.78 4.89 7.75
CA TRP A 255 -13.80 5.25 6.33
C TRP A 255 -13.66 4.03 5.40
N ALA A 256 -12.72 3.13 5.68
CA ALA A 256 -12.46 1.95 4.86
C ALA A 256 -13.60 0.92 4.91
N LEU A 257 -14.31 0.80 6.04
CA LEU A 257 -15.34 -0.22 6.25
C LEU A 257 -16.77 0.31 6.21
N ARG A 258 -16.99 1.60 5.95
CA ARG A 258 -18.33 2.18 5.74
C ARG A 258 -18.49 2.91 4.39
N PRO A 259 -18.07 2.32 3.25
CA PRO A 259 -18.41 2.87 1.94
C PRO A 259 -19.94 2.85 1.70
N PRO A 260 -20.44 3.59 0.71
CA PRO A 260 -21.85 3.54 0.30
C PRO A 260 -22.32 2.10 0.06
N GLY A 261 -23.46 1.74 0.65
CA GLY A 261 -24.03 0.39 0.53
C GLY A 261 -23.35 -0.70 1.38
N PHE A 262 -22.42 -0.38 2.28
CA PHE A 262 -21.76 -1.38 3.13
C PHE A 262 -22.76 -2.30 3.86
N VAL A 263 -22.46 -3.60 3.89
CA VAL A 263 -23.28 -4.61 4.57
C VAL A 263 -22.69 -4.87 5.94
N GLN A 264 -23.30 -4.34 7.01
CA GLN A 264 -22.79 -4.48 8.37
C GLN A 264 -22.53 -5.94 8.78
N ASP A 265 -23.34 -6.90 8.31
CA ASP A 265 -23.12 -8.34 8.59
C ASP A 265 -21.79 -8.88 8.05
N TRP A 266 -21.17 -8.21 7.07
CA TRP A 266 -19.86 -8.57 6.56
C TRP A 266 -18.69 -8.13 7.48
N HIS A 267 -18.97 -7.43 8.59
CA HIS A 267 -18.00 -7.13 9.65
C HIS A 267 -17.97 -8.24 10.70
N ALA A 268 -17.52 -9.43 10.30
CA ALA A 268 -17.60 -10.64 11.10
C ALA A 268 -16.48 -10.72 12.16
N GLY A 269 -16.88 -10.66 13.44
CA GLY A 269 -15.97 -10.80 14.58
C GLY A 269 -16.18 -12.09 15.38
N VAL A 270 -15.17 -12.50 16.12
CA VAL A 270 -15.27 -13.59 17.12
C VAL A 270 -14.95 -13.04 18.50
N ARG A 271 -15.80 -13.35 19.49
CA ARG A 271 -15.62 -13.00 20.90
C ARG A 271 -15.45 -14.25 21.77
N VAL A 272 -14.84 -14.08 22.93
CA VAL A 272 -14.89 -15.08 24.01
C VAL A 272 -16.27 -15.02 24.65
N ALA A 273 -17.02 -16.13 24.66
CA ALA A 273 -18.41 -16.14 25.13
C ALA A 273 -18.55 -15.88 26.64
N SER A 274 -17.48 -16.11 27.42
CA SER A 274 -17.42 -15.93 28.87
C SER A 274 -16.63 -14.68 29.30
N GLY A 275 -16.88 -14.20 30.53
CA GLY A 275 -16.19 -13.05 31.10
C GLY A 275 -16.48 -11.75 30.33
N LYS A 276 -15.44 -10.96 30.04
CA LYS A 276 -15.55 -9.60 29.46
C LYS A 276 -15.91 -9.57 27.95
N ARG A 277 -16.37 -10.67 27.35
CA ARG A 277 -16.80 -10.76 25.93
C ARG A 277 -15.81 -10.14 24.91
N ARG A 278 -14.51 -10.29 25.18
CA ARG A 278 -13.43 -9.63 24.43
C ARG A 278 -13.37 -10.12 22.98
N LEU A 279 -13.24 -9.19 22.04
CA LEU A 279 -12.95 -9.47 20.63
C LEU A 279 -11.57 -10.12 20.48
N ILE A 280 -11.47 -11.20 19.71
CA ILE A 280 -10.24 -12.00 19.53
C ILE A 280 -9.88 -12.27 18.07
N ALA A 281 -10.82 -12.09 17.15
CA ALA A 281 -10.57 -12.17 15.71
C ALA A 281 -11.61 -11.36 14.94
N PHE A 282 -11.25 -10.95 13.73
CA PHE A 282 -12.07 -10.15 12.83
C PHE A 282 -11.75 -10.48 11.37
N ILE A 283 -12.72 -10.31 10.50
CA ILE A 283 -12.56 -10.24 9.05
C ILE A 283 -13.66 -9.32 8.51
N ALA A 284 -13.32 -8.45 7.56
CA ALA A 284 -14.29 -7.58 6.90
C ALA A 284 -14.49 -7.96 5.44
N GLY A 285 -15.71 -7.75 4.97
CA GLY A 285 -16.01 -7.57 3.56
C GLY A 285 -16.75 -6.25 3.32
N ILE A 286 -16.45 -5.57 2.22
CA ILE A 286 -17.24 -4.45 1.70
C ILE A 286 -17.72 -4.78 0.27
N PRO A 287 -18.88 -4.27 -0.18
CA PRO A 287 -19.32 -4.47 -1.57
C PRO A 287 -18.44 -3.69 -2.54
N MET A 288 -18.16 -4.27 -3.70
CA MET A 288 -17.48 -3.59 -4.80
C MET A 288 -17.98 -4.11 -6.15
N ASN A 289 -18.11 -3.22 -7.13
CA ASN A 289 -18.28 -3.62 -8.53
C ASN A 289 -16.90 -3.76 -9.17
N LEU A 290 -16.51 -4.97 -9.56
CA LEU A 290 -15.23 -5.25 -10.21
C LEU A 290 -15.43 -5.46 -11.71
N GLN A 291 -14.59 -4.82 -12.52
CA GLN A 291 -14.40 -5.18 -13.93
C GLN A 291 -13.08 -5.94 -14.09
N VAL A 292 -13.18 -7.15 -14.63
CA VAL A 292 -12.07 -8.02 -15.01
C VAL A 292 -12.09 -8.11 -16.54
N ARG A 293 -11.24 -7.33 -17.20
CA ARG A 293 -11.19 -7.13 -18.66
C ARG A 293 -12.55 -6.74 -19.22
N SER A 294 -13.23 -7.64 -19.93
CA SER A 294 -14.57 -7.44 -20.50
C SER A 294 -15.72 -7.83 -19.55
N ALA A 295 -15.45 -8.60 -18.49
CA ALA A 295 -16.46 -9.07 -17.56
C ALA A 295 -16.67 -8.09 -16.41
N ARG A 296 -17.93 -7.82 -16.04
CA ARG A 296 -18.31 -7.07 -14.84
C ARG A 296 -19.01 -7.99 -13.84
N LYS A 297 -18.62 -7.92 -12.57
CA LYS A 297 -19.18 -8.70 -11.46
C LYS A 297 -19.31 -7.84 -10.20
N ALA A 298 -20.42 -7.97 -9.51
CA ALA A 298 -20.50 -7.56 -8.11
C ALA A 298 -19.72 -8.60 -7.27
N CYS A 299 -18.83 -8.13 -6.41
CA CYS A 299 -18.01 -8.95 -5.53
C CYS A 299 -17.90 -8.31 -4.15
N SER A 300 -17.29 -9.01 -3.19
CA SER A 300 -16.79 -8.39 -1.97
C SER A 300 -15.29 -8.09 -2.06
N GLU A 301 -14.85 -6.92 -1.61
CA GLU A 301 -13.44 -6.72 -1.23
C GLU A 301 -13.27 -7.27 0.19
N ILE A 302 -12.33 -8.21 0.40
CA ILE A 302 -12.06 -8.83 1.69
C ILE A 302 -10.72 -8.34 2.25
N ASN A 303 -10.76 -7.72 3.43
CA ASN A 303 -9.60 -7.13 4.09
C ASN A 303 -9.71 -7.30 5.64
N PHE A 304 -8.73 -6.80 6.40
CA PHE A 304 -8.69 -6.79 7.87
C PHE A 304 -8.80 -8.16 8.57
N LEU A 305 -8.40 -9.25 7.91
CA LEU A 305 -8.34 -10.58 8.52
C LEU A 305 -7.31 -10.62 9.66
N CYS A 306 -7.79 -10.44 10.89
CA CYS A 306 -6.98 -10.36 12.10
C CYS A 306 -7.32 -11.49 13.06
N ILE A 307 -6.30 -12.11 13.67
CA ILE A 307 -6.45 -13.10 14.74
C ILE A 307 -5.45 -12.77 15.84
N HIS A 308 -5.97 -12.61 17.06
CA HIS A 308 -5.20 -12.34 18.26
C HIS A 308 -4.02 -13.33 18.41
N LYS A 309 -2.83 -12.80 18.69
CA LYS A 309 -1.55 -13.53 18.56
C LYS A 309 -1.53 -14.89 19.28
N LYS A 310 -2.13 -15.00 20.47
CA LYS A 310 -2.23 -16.25 21.25
C LYS A 310 -3.08 -17.36 20.59
N LEU A 311 -3.88 -17.04 19.56
CA LEU A 311 -4.77 -17.96 18.84
C LEU A 311 -4.35 -18.20 17.38
N ARG A 312 -3.24 -17.58 16.92
CA ARG A 312 -2.61 -17.91 15.63
C ARG A 312 -2.23 -19.40 15.60
N SER A 313 -2.14 -19.98 14.40
CA SER A 313 -1.93 -21.43 14.16
C SER A 313 -3.03 -22.40 14.65
N LYS A 314 -4.10 -21.94 15.31
CA LYS A 314 -5.25 -22.78 15.73
C LYS A 314 -6.30 -23.03 14.63
N ARG A 315 -5.96 -22.80 13.35
CA ARG A 315 -6.84 -22.95 12.16
C ARG A 315 -8.13 -22.11 12.16
N LEU A 316 -8.19 -21.03 12.94
CA LEU A 316 -9.36 -20.13 12.99
C LEU A 316 -9.57 -19.33 11.68
N ALA A 317 -8.50 -18.97 10.94
CA ALA A 317 -8.62 -18.24 9.66
C ALA A 317 -9.49 -18.98 8.60
N PRO A 318 -9.30 -20.28 8.33
CA PRO A 318 -10.24 -21.09 7.56
C PRO A 318 -11.73 -21.04 7.99
N VAL A 319 -12.02 -20.78 9.27
CA VAL A 319 -13.39 -20.68 9.79
C VAL A 319 -13.95 -19.28 9.55
N LEU A 320 -13.15 -18.23 9.79
CA LEU A 320 -13.46 -16.84 9.45
C LEU A 320 -13.75 -16.68 7.95
N ILE A 321 -12.87 -17.19 7.09
CA ILE A 321 -13.04 -17.11 5.62
C ILE A 321 -14.34 -17.81 5.19
N LYS A 322 -14.60 -19.04 5.66
CA LYS A 322 -15.84 -19.75 5.30
C LYS A 322 -17.11 -19.08 5.85
N GLU A 323 -17.05 -18.40 6.99
CA GLU A 323 -18.19 -17.65 7.53
C GLU A 323 -18.43 -16.35 6.76
N ILE A 324 -17.39 -15.57 6.39
CA ILE A 324 -17.60 -14.37 5.58
C ILE A 324 -18.11 -14.73 4.17
N THR A 325 -17.57 -15.79 3.53
CA THR A 325 -18.13 -16.31 2.26
C THR A 325 -19.60 -16.70 2.42
N ARG A 326 -20.00 -17.34 3.54
CA ARG A 326 -21.41 -17.68 3.81
C ARG A 326 -22.29 -16.43 3.88
N ARG A 327 -21.81 -15.35 4.49
CA ARG A 327 -22.52 -14.06 4.62
C ARG A 327 -22.56 -13.25 3.31
N CYS A 328 -21.52 -13.31 2.48
CA CYS A 328 -21.53 -12.74 1.12
C CYS A 328 -22.51 -13.48 0.22
N ASN A 329 -22.45 -14.82 0.20
CA ASN A 329 -23.35 -15.66 -0.58
C ASN A 329 -24.83 -15.42 -0.20
N MET A 330 -25.13 -15.22 1.10
CA MET A 330 -26.49 -14.88 1.55
C MET A 330 -27.06 -13.57 0.99
N GLN A 331 -26.22 -12.68 0.45
CA GLN A 331 -26.62 -11.46 -0.26
C GLN A 331 -26.50 -11.62 -1.79
N GLY A 332 -26.34 -12.85 -2.29
CA GLY A 332 -26.16 -13.14 -3.72
C GLY A 332 -24.76 -12.84 -4.29
N VAL A 333 -23.77 -12.58 -3.43
CA VAL A 333 -22.40 -12.19 -3.85
C VAL A 333 -21.45 -13.37 -3.66
N PHE A 334 -21.03 -13.98 -4.78
CA PHE A 334 -20.26 -15.24 -4.81
C PHE A 334 -18.79 -15.09 -5.17
N GLN A 335 -18.38 -13.94 -5.69
CA GLN A 335 -16.99 -13.59 -6.02
C GLN A 335 -16.43 -12.62 -4.98
N ALA A 336 -15.10 -12.64 -4.80
CA ALA A 336 -14.41 -11.65 -3.97
C ALA A 336 -13.03 -11.30 -4.54
N ILE A 337 -12.53 -10.12 -4.19
CA ILE A 337 -11.12 -9.72 -4.39
C ILE A 337 -10.43 -9.60 -3.03
N TYR A 338 -9.16 -10.01 -2.96
CA TYR A 338 -8.33 -9.85 -1.77
C TYR A 338 -6.86 -9.78 -2.14
N THR A 339 -6.06 -9.21 -1.25
CA THR A 339 -4.59 -9.13 -1.38
C THR A 339 -3.87 -9.70 -0.17
N ALA A 340 -2.65 -10.17 -0.37
CA ALA A 340 -1.76 -10.55 0.73
C ALA A 340 -0.28 -10.29 0.38
N GLY A 341 0.51 -9.91 1.39
CA GLY A 341 1.98 -9.87 1.26
C GLY A 341 2.63 -11.27 1.30
N ILE A 342 1.91 -12.28 1.79
CA ILE A 342 2.32 -13.68 1.66
C ILE A 342 1.84 -14.27 0.34
N PHE A 343 2.66 -15.15 -0.24
CA PHE A 343 2.24 -15.98 -1.36
C PHE A 343 1.18 -17.00 -0.90
N LEU A 344 0.06 -17.02 -1.61
CA LEU A 344 -1.00 -18.02 -1.53
C LEU A 344 -1.18 -18.63 -2.93
N PRO A 345 -1.39 -19.94 -3.08
CA PRO A 345 -1.74 -20.51 -4.38
C PRO A 345 -3.17 -20.11 -4.80
N THR A 346 -3.43 -19.42 -5.92
CA THR A 346 -2.50 -18.88 -6.93
C THR A 346 -2.82 -17.41 -7.21
N PRO A 347 -1.85 -16.49 -7.24
CA PRO A 347 -2.10 -15.08 -7.48
C PRO A 347 -2.45 -14.81 -8.95
N ILE A 348 -3.37 -13.87 -9.18
CA ILE A 348 -3.68 -13.35 -10.52
C ILE A 348 -2.68 -12.27 -10.96
N SER A 349 -2.02 -11.62 -10.00
CA SER A 349 -0.99 -10.61 -10.23
C SER A 349 -0.14 -10.37 -8.97
N ARG A 350 0.97 -9.65 -9.13
CA ARG A 350 1.89 -9.26 -8.05
C ARG A 350 2.45 -7.88 -8.34
N CYS A 351 2.23 -6.93 -7.44
CA CYS A 351 2.87 -5.62 -7.46
C CYS A 351 4.04 -5.57 -6.46
N GLN A 352 5.04 -4.72 -6.68
CA GLN A 352 6.13 -4.47 -5.74
C GLN A 352 5.92 -3.12 -5.04
N TYR A 353 6.23 -3.02 -3.73
CA TYR A 353 6.19 -1.75 -3.01
C TYR A 353 7.39 -0.86 -3.38
N TYR A 354 7.15 0.46 -3.36
CA TYR A 354 8.11 1.51 -3.67
C TYR A 354 7.97 2.65 -2.65
N HIS A 355 9.09 3.22 -2.22
CA HIS A 355 9.15 4.19 -1.12
C HIS A 355 9.91 5.45 -1.53
N ARG A 356 9.27 6.62 -1.41
CA ARG A 356 9.89 7.93 -1.58
C ARG A 356 10.03 8.60 -0.21
N ASN A 357 11.27 8.70 0.26
CA ASN A 357 11.58 9.32 1.54
C ASN A 357 11.24 10.83 1.50
N LEU A 358 10.47 11.31 2.47
CA LEU A 358 10.18 12.74 2.68
C LEU A 358 10.94 13.30 3.89
N ASN A 359 11.17 12.48 4.92
CA ASN A 359 11.97 12.80 6.09
C ASN A 359 13.13 11.80 6.29
N PRO A 360 14.20 11.86 5.47
CA PRO A 360 15.32 10.91 5.55
C PRO A 360 16.01 10.83 6.91
N ALA A 361 15.91 11.88 7.75
CA ALA A 361 16.50 11.86 9.09
C ALA A 361 15.71 11.00 10.07
N LYS A 362 14.37 11.11 10.10
CA LYS A 362 13.52 10.28 10.96
C LYS A 362 13.53 8.83 10.50
N LEU A 363 13.43 8.57 9.19
CA LEU A 363 13.48 7.21 8.63
C LEU A 363 14.80 6.47 8.90
N ILE A 364 15.94 7.17 8.94
CA ILE A 364 17.22 6.56 9.35
C ILE A 364 17.26 6.35 10.86
N ALA A 365 16.76 7.30 11.66
CA ALA A 365 16.74 7.19 13.13
C ALA A 365 15.82 6.09 13.66
N THR A 366 14.72 5.79 12.95
CA THR A 366 13.80 4.67 13.26
C THR A 366 14.22 3.34 12.63
N GLY A 367 15.24 3.34 11.77
CA GLY A 367 15.72 2.13 11.06
C GLY A 367 14.89 1.72 9.85
N PHE A 368 13.91 2.53 9.41
CA PHE A 368 13.09 2.26 8.23
C PHE A 368 13.88 2.39 6.91
N SER A 369 14.90 3.25 6.87
CA SER A 369 15.80 3.35 5.72
C SER A 369 17.26 3.22 6.15
N PRO A 370 18.08 2.37 5.51
CA PRO A 370 19.51 2.35 5.74
C PRO A 370 20.16 3.63 5.18
N GLN A 371 21.16 4.18 5.88
CA GLN A 371 21.95 5.29 5.36
C GLN A 371 22.94 4.76 4.28
N PRO A 372 22.91 5.27 3.03
CA PRO A 372 23.83 4.82 1.99
C PRO A 372 25.29 5.18 2.32
N ARG A 373 26.21 4.26 2.03
CA ARG A 373 27.65 4.45 2.28
C ARG A 373 28.16 5.70 1.52
N GLY A 374 28.91 6.55 2.22
CA GLY A 374 29.47 7.80 1.65
C GLY A 374 28.47 8.95 1.46
N VAL A 375 27.19 8.78 1.82
CA VAL A 375 26.17 9.83 1.70
C VAL A 375 25.75 10.31 3.09
N SER A 376 25.90 11.60 3.37
CA SER A 376 25.47 12.20 4.63
C SER A 376 23.96 12.48 4.65
N VAL A 377 23.34 12.48 5.83
CA VAL A 377 21.90 12.80 5.98
C VAL A 377 21.56 14.18 5.43
N ALA A 378 22.46 15.17 5.53
CA ALA A 378 22.32 16.50 4.93
C ALA A 378 22.45 16.53 3.39
N ARG A 379 23.02 15.48 2.76
CA ARG A 379 22.95 15.25 1.31
C ARG A 379 21.66 14.52 0.94
N LEU A 380 21.19 13.56 1.74
CA LEU A 380 19.90 12.89 1.53
C LEU A 380 18.72 13.86 1.61
N LYS A 381 18.68 14.76 2.62
CA LYS A 381 17.64 15.78 2.73
C LYS A 381 17.53 16.63 1.44
N ARG A 382 18.65 17.14 0.94
CA ARG A 382 18.70 17.93 -0.32
C ARG A 382 18.47 17.11 -1.59
N MET A 383 18.67 15.79 -1.55
CA MET A 383 18.37 14.90 -2.67
C MET A 383 16.87 14.65 -2.80
N TYR A 384 16.17 14.54 -1.66
CA TYR A 384 14.76 14.18 -1.57
C TYR A 384 13.81 15.37 -1.29
N ASP A 385 14.33 16.60 -1.23
CA ASP A 385 13.51 17.80 -0.97
C ASP A 385 12.50 18.02 -2.11
N CYS A 386 11.31 18.54 -1.79
CA CYS A 386 10.29 18.88 -2.78
C CYS A 386 10.16 20.41 -2.90
N PRO A 387 9.53 20.93 -3.98
CA PRO A 387 9.13 22.33 -4.05
C PRO A 387 8.33 22.79 -2.81
N THR A 388 8.42 24.08 -2.45
CA THR A 388 7.69 24.62 -1.29
C THR A 388 6.20 24.80 -1.54
N GLN A 389 5.77 24.79 -2.81
CA GLN A 389 4.37 24.90 -3.27
C GLN A 389 4.19 24.05 -4.54
N PRO A 390 2.97 23.55 -4.84
CA PRO A 390 2.65 22.92 -6.13
C PRO A 390 3.07 23.79 -7.33
N GLN A 391 3.45 23.14 -8.41
CA GLN A 391 4.00 23.76 -9.62
C GLN A 391 3.00 23.80 -10.79
N ILE A 392 1.95 22.96 -10.76
CA ILE A 392 0.90 22.96 -11.77
C ILE A 392 -0.09 24.12 -11.51
N PRO A 393 -0.29 25.05 -12.45
CA PRO A 393 -1.33 26.09 -12.33
C PRO A 393 -2.71 25.46 -12.21
N GLY A 394 -3.50 25.93 -11.23
CA GLY A 394 -4.84 25.39 -10.95
C GLY A 394 -4.87 24.12 -10.10
N PHE A 395 -3.72 23.61 -9.62
CA PHE A 395 -3.67 22.56 -8.62
C PHE A 395 -4.27 23.06 -7.30
N ARG A 396 -5.37 22.46 -6.85
CA ARG A 396 -6.08 22.79 -5.60
C ARG A 396 -6.65 21.53 -4.96
N GLU A 397 -7.08 21.65 -3.70
CA GLU A 397 -7.83 20.59 -3.05
C GLU A 397 -9.19 20.39 -3.74
N ILE A 398 -9.69 19.15 -3.75
CA ILE A 398 -11.01 18.83 -4.31
C ILE A 398 -12.14 19.49 -3.50
N GLU A 399 -13.18 19.97 -4.20
CA GLU A 399 -14.41 20.53 -3.68
C GLU A 399 -15.62 19.69 -4.12
N GLU A 400 -16.74 19.84 -3.42
CA GLU A 400 -17.99 19.11 -3.68
C GLU A 400 -18.49 19.27 -5.13
N LYS A 401 -18.28 20.45 -5.73
CA LYS A 401 -18.65 20.76 -7.12
C LYS A 401 -17.87 19.96 -8.17
N ASP A 402 -16.73 19.37 -7.80
CA ASP A 402 -15.82 18.71 -8.74
C ASP A 402 -16.15 17.21 -8.90
N VAL A 403 -16.98 16.64 -8.03
CA VAL A 403 -17.20 15.19 -7.89
C VAL A 403 -17.64 14.56 -9.21
N ASP A 404 -18.61 15.15 -9.91
CA ASP A 404 -19.13 14.63 -11.18
C ASP A 404 -18.04 14.60 -12.28
N ALA A 405 -17.26 15.68 -12.39
CA ALA A 405 -16.16 15.80 -13.36
C ALA A 405 -15.03 14.81 -13.03
N VAL A 406 -14.68 14.67 -11.75
CA VAL A 406 -13.71 13.69 -11.26
C VAL A 406 -14.19 12.27 -11.52
N ALA A 407 -15.48 11.96 -11.32
CA ALA A 407 -16.02 10.63 -11.56
C ALA A 407 -15.95 10.23 -13.04
N VAL A 408 -16.28 11.13 -13.96
CA VAL A 408 -16.15 10.90 -15.40
C VAL A 408 -14.69 10.73 -15.81
N LEU A 409 -13.79 11.60 -15.32
CA LEU A 409 -12.35 11.53 -15.59
C LEU A 409 -11.73 10.24 -15.06
N LEU A 410 -12.08 9.83 -13.83
CA LEU A 410 -11.60 8.62 -13.18
C LEU A 410 -12.08 7.36 -13.90
N ARG A 411 -13.39 7.26 -14.19
CA ARG A 411 -13.96 6.08 -14.87
C ARG A 411 -13.35 5.89 -16.27
N ARG A 412 -13.06 6.97 -17.00
CA ARG A 412 -12.37 6.94 -18.32
C ARG A 412 -10.87 6.67 -18.24
N TYR A 413 -10.20 7.08 -17.16
CA TYR A 413 -8.78 6.75 -16.96
C TYR A 413 -8.61 5.28 -16.60
N MET A 414 -9.49 4.76 -15.72
CA MET A 414 -9.45 3.38 -15.25
C MET A 414 -9.82 2.37 -16.33
N SER A 415 -10.72 2.69 -17.26
CA SER A 415 -11.10 1.76 -18.35
C SER A 415 -9.95 1.34 -19.28
N ARG A 416 -8.76 1.91 -19.14
CA ARG A 416 -7.51 1.45 -19.77
C ARG A 416 -6.96 0.14 -19.20
N PHE A 417 -7.27 -0.22 -17.95
CA PHE A 417 -6.64 -1.33 -17.21
C PHE A 417 -7.45 -2.64 -17.22
N ASP A 418 -6.80 -3.78 -16.96
CA ASP A 418 -7.41 -5.12 -16.98
C ASP A 418 -8.23 -5.46 -15.71
N LEU A 419 -7.93 -4.84 -14.56
CA LEU A 419 -8.59 -5.11 -13.29
C LEU A 419 -8.89 -3.80 -12.55
N ILE A 420 -10.16 -3.39 -12.49
CA ILE A 420 -10.56 -2.09 -11.92
C ILE A 420 -11.82 -2.14 -11.06
N PRO A 421 -11.94 -1.25 -10.06
CA PRO A 421 -13.23 -0.95 -9.44
C PRO A 421 -14.06 -0.08 -10.39
N VAL A 422 -15.34 -0.41 -10.53
CA VAL A 422 -16.32 0.40 -11.27
C VAL A 422 -17.12 1.21 -10.25
N MET A 423 -16.50 2.28 -9.76
CA MET A 423 -17.09 3.16 -8.75
C MET A 423 -18.31 3.91 -9.29
N SER A 424 -19.39 3.92 -8.51
CA SER A 424 -20.49 4.89 -8.59
C SER A 424 -20.06 6.28 -8.09
N ASP A 425 -20.88 7.29 -8.36
CA ASP A 425 -20.56 8.68 -8.00
C ASP A 425 -20.58 8.90 -6.46
N ASP A 426 -21.39 8.13 -5.73
CA ASP A 426 -21.34 8.05 -4.25
C ASP A 426 -20.03 7.42 -3.75
N GLU A 427 -19.53 6.36 -4.39
CA GLU A 427 -18.24 5.73 -4.04
C GLU A 427 -17.07 6.69 -4.34
N VAL A 428 -17.12 7.43 -5.46
CA VAL A 428 -16.15 8.50 -5.78
C VAL A 428 -16.21 9.59 -4.69
N ARG A 429 -17.40 10.07 -4.32
CA ARG A 429 -17.59 11.04 -3.24
C ARG A 429 -17.00 10.54 -1.92
N HIS A 430 -17.27 9.28 -1.54
CA HIS A 430 -16.75 8.70 -0.30
C HIS A 430 -15.21 8.58 -0.31
N ASN A 431 -14.66 7.99 -1.37
CA ASN A 431 -13.22 7.75 -1.46
C ASN A 431 -12.39 9.04 -1.46
N PHE A 432 -12.94 10.15 -1.96
CA PHE A 432 -12.18 11.38 -2.19
C PHE A 432 -12.62 12.61 -1.38
N ILE A 433 -13.85 12.64 -0.83
CA ILE A 433 -14.38 13.74 0.01
C ILE A 433 -14.56 13.31 1.48
N SER A 434 -15.12 12.13 1.79
CA SER A 434 -15.50 11.83 3.19
C SER A 434 -14.30 11.71 4.13
N GLY A 435 -13.17 11.16 3.64
CA GLY A 435 -11.90 11.07 4.37
C GLY A 435 -11.15 12.40 4.58
N LYS A 436 -11.68 13.55 4.09
CA LYS A 436 -11.02 14.87 4.09
C LYS A 436 -10.77 15.49 5.48
N GLY A 437 -11.41 14.94 6.53
CA GLY A 437 -11.27 15.38 7.92
C GLY A 437 -12.01 16.69 8.24
N THR A 438 -12.01 17.07 9.52
CA THR A 438 -12.81 18.19 10.06
C THR A 438 -11.99 19.33 10.64
N GLY A 439 -12.56 20.54 10.64
CA GLY A 439 -11.93 21.73 11.22
C GLY A 439 -10.87 22.40 10.33
N PRO A 440 -10.09 23.35 10.89
CA PRO A 440 -9.07 24.09 10.15
C PRO A 440 -7.87 23.19 9.80
N VAL A 441 -7.20 23.52 8.70
CA VAL A 441 -5.93 22.87 8.32
C VAL A 441 -4.81 23.42 9.21
N VAL A 442 -4.13 22.53 9.95
CA VAL A 442 -2.97 22.82 10.78
C VAL A 442 -1.82 21.92 10.31
N ASN A 443 -0.67 22.52 9.97
CA ASN A 443 0.52 21.79 9.48
C ASN A 443 0.21 20.79 8.32
N GLY A 444 -0.70 21.19 7.42
CA GLY A 444 -1.13 20.41 6.25
C GLY A 444 -2.14 19.28 6.52
N ARG A 445 -2.70 19.18 7.74
CA ARG A 445 -3.72 18.18 8.10
C ARG A 445 -4.95 18.79 8.78
N ARG A 446 -6.10 18.13 8.67
CA ARG A 446 -7.31 18.38 9.49
C ARG A 446 -7.44 17.35 10.61
N ASN A 447 -8.35 17.59 11.55
CA ASN A 447 -8.70 16.59 12.56
C ASN A 447 -9.32 15.36 11.90
N GLN A 448 -8.92 14.16 12.33
CA GLN A 448 -9.39 12.87 11.80
C GLN A 448 -9.27 12.72 10.27
N GLN A 449 -8.32 13.42 9.62
CA GLN A 449 -8.11 13.29 8.17
C GLN A 449 -7.48 11.95 7.81
N VAL A 450 -8.11 11.27 6.85
CA VAL A 450 -7.73 9.95 6.31
C VAL A 450 -7.17 10.08 4.89
N THR A 451 -7.76 10.95 4.07
CA THR A 451 -7.39 11.15 2.66
C THR A 451 -7.05 12.61 2.34
N TRP A 452 -6.13 12.77 1.38
CA TRP A 452 -5.77 14.03 0.74
C TRP A 452 -6.04 13.86 -0.76
N THR A 453 -6.98 14.63 -1.30
CA THR A 453 -7.30 14.61 -2.73
C THR A 453 -7.19 16.01 -3.33
N PHE A 454 -6.50 16.08 -4.46
CA PHE A 454 -6.27 17.30 -5.21
C PHE A 454 -6.76 17.13 -6.65
N VAL A 455 -7.20 18.24 -7.24
CA VAL A 455 -7.61 18.35 -8.64
C VAL A 455 -6.82 19.47 -9.30
N VAL A 456 -6.69 19.40 -10.63
CA VAL A 456 -6.20 20.51 -11.44
C VAL A 456 -7.36 21.09 -12.22
N GLU A 457 -7.72 22.33 -11.92
CA GLU A 457 -8.69 23.12 -12.68
C GLU A 457 -7.95 23.97 -13.72
N ASN A 458 -8.29 23.83 -15.01
CA ASN A 458 -7.68 24.60 -16.08
C ASN A 458 -7.95 26.11 -15.90
N PRO A 459 -6.94 26.99 -15.72
CA PRO A 459 -7.16 28.41 -15.42
C PRO A 459 -7.85 29.24 -16.52
N THR A 460 -8.08 28.68 -17.70
CA THR A 460 -8.74 29.33 -18.84
C THR A 460 -10.11 28.74 -19.14
N THR A 461 -10.29 27.42 -19.00
CA THR A 461 -11.54 26.72 -19.35
C THR A 461 -12.37 26.29 -18.13
N HIS A 462 -11.82 26.38 -16.91
CA HIS A 462 -12.40 25.89 -15.66
C HIS A 462 -12.77 24.39 -15.63
N LEU A 463 -12.30 23.62 -16.62
CA LEU A 463 -12.46 22.16 -16.65
C LEU A 463 -11.44 21.47 -15.73
N ILE A 464 -11.84 20.39 -15.08
CA ILE A 464 -10.93 19.53 -14.29
C ILE A 464 -10.13 18.63 -15.25
N THR A 465 -8.82 18.82 -15.31
CA THR A 465 -7.92 18.05 -16.21
C THR A 465 -7.20 16.90 -15.52
N ASP A 466 -7.06 16.96 -14.19
CA ASP A 466 -6.32 15.96 -13.42
C ASP A 466 -6.90 15.80 -12.02
N MET A 467 -6.70 14.62 -11.44
CA MET A 467 -7.02 14.30 -10.05
C MET A 467 -5.90 13.39 -9.49
N VAL A 468 -5.52 13.60 -8.24
CA VAL A 468 -4.59 12.74 -7.49
C VAL A 468 -4.99 12.64 -6.04
N SER A 469 -4.94 11.43 -5.47
CA SER A 469 -5.25 11.17 -4.07
C SER A 469 -4.21 10.30 -3.37
N PHE A 470 -4.08 10.48 -2.06
CA PHE A 470 -3.30 9.60 -1.17
C PHE A 470 -3.94 9.51 0.22
N TYR A 471 -3.71 8.39 0.91
CA TYR A 471 -4.21 8.16 2.27
C TYR A 471 -3.10 8.08 3.32
N HIS A 472 -3.46 8.32 4.59
CA HIS A 472 -2.54 8.19 5.73
C HIS A 472 -2.73 6.85 6.43
N LEU A 473 -1.64 6.07 6.50
CA LEU A 473 -1.56 4.86 7.32
C LEU A 473 -0.26 4.89 8.13
N PRO A 474 -0.28 5.35 9.40
CA PRO A 474 0.92 5.45 10.21
C PRO A 474 1.45 4.06 10.62
N SER A 475 2.73 4.01 10.98
CA SER A 475 3.40 2.81 11.48
C SER A 475 4.15 3.08 12.78
N THR A 476 3.99 2.22 13.80
CA THR A 476 4.73 2.33 15.06
C THR A 476 6.09 1.64 14.96
N ALA A 477 7.18 2.38 15.17
CA ALA A 477 8.55 1.85 15.24
C ALA A 477 8.83 1.22 16.62
N MET A 478 8.66 -0.11 16.68
CA MET A 478 8.74 -0.92 17.90
C MET A 478 10.15 -1.01 18.51
N LYS A 479 11.21 -0.83 17.70
CA LYS A 479 12.62 -0.89 18.16
C LYS A 479 13.14 0.44 18.73
N CYS A 480 12.33 1.51 18.72
CA CYS A 480 12.66 2.79 19.36
C CYS A 480 12.12 2.86 20.79
N THR A 481 12.84 3.53 21.71
CA THR A 481 12.39 3.81 23.09
C THR A 481 12.53 5.30 23.40
N PRO A 482 11.44 6.06 23.64
CA PRO A 482 10.05 5.65 23.43
C PRO A 482 9.77 5.27 21.95
N HIS A 483 8.71 4.49 21.72
CA HIS A 483 8.26 4.16 20.38
C HIS A 483 7.96 5.45 19.59
N GLN A 484 8.26 5.43 18.28
CA GLN A 484 8.02 6.58 17.40
C GLN A 484 7.08 6.19 16.26
N THR A 485 6.07 7.01 16.01
CA THR A 485 5.22 6.87 14.82
C THR A 485 5.97 7.36 13.59
N ILE A 486 5.93 6.59 12.50
CA ILE A 486 6.32 6.99 11.15
C ILE A 486 5.03 7.32 10.39
N ASP A 487 4.96 8.54 9.87
CA ASP A 487 3.81 9.03 9.13
C ASP A 487 3.95 8.66 7.66
N ALA A 488 3.29 7.59 7.22
CA ALA A 488 3.34 7.14 5.83
C ALA A 488 2.09 7.56 5.05
N ALA A 489 2.32 8.21 3.90
CA ALA A 489 1.32 8.44 2.87
C ALA A 489 1.35 7.27 1.89
N TYR A 490 0.20 6.86 1.37
CA TYR A 490 0.08 5.82 0.35
C TYR A 490 -0.65 6.38 -0.86
N LEU A 491 -0.01 6.31 -2.03
CA LEU A 491 -0.62 6.71 -3.30
C LEU A 491 -1.88 5.87 -3.56
N PHE A 492 -2.99 6.57 -3.74
CA PHE A 492 -4.29 5.96 -3.98
C PHE A 492 -4.63 6.17 -5.47
N TYR A 493 -5.88 6.51 -5.80
CA TYR A 493 -6.29 6.74 -7.18
C TYR A 493 -5.82 8.09 -7.73
N TYR A 494 -5.54 8.13 -9.03
CA TYR A 494 -5.27 9.33 -9.81
C TYR A 494 -5.79 9.17 -11.25
N ALA A 495 -6.01 10.29 -11.94
CA ALA A 495 -6.46 10.34 -13.32
C ALA A 495 -6.01 11.64 -14.01
N THR A 496 -5.84 11.63 -15.33
CA THR A 496 -5.41 12.81 -16.10
C THR A 496 -5.89 12.77 -17.55
N THR A 497 -6.23 13.93 -18.11
CA THR A 497 -6.54 14.11 -19.55
C THR A 497 -5.32 13.97 -20.46
N ALA A 498 -4.12 13.73 -19.91
CA ALA A 498 -2.95 13.32 -20.68
C ALA A 498 -2.97 11.84 -21.11
N ALA A 499 -3.91 11.03 -20.60
CA ALA A 499 -4.21 9.71 -21.15
C ALA A 499 -5.15 9.85 -22.36
N SER A 500 -4.95 9.01 -23.38
CA SER A 500 -5.72 9.02 -24.65
C SER A 500 -7.23 8.90 -24.44
N SER A 501 -7.68 8.05 -23.50
CA SER A 501 -9.10 7.85 -23.17
C SER A 501 -9.80 9.04 -22.50
N CYS A 502 -9.03 10.06 -22.11
CA CYS A 502 -9.50 11.27 -21.43
C CYS A 502 -9.16 12.56 -22.18
N ALA A 503 -8.54 12.50 -23.36
CA ALA A 503 -7.95 13.65 -24.04
C ALA A 503 -8.95 14.73 -24.49
N HIS A 504 -10.20 14.35 -24.75
CA HIS A 504 -11.30 15.25 -25.10
C HIS A 504 -11.87 16.00 -23.88
N LEU A 505 -11.82 15.42 -22.67
CA LEU A 505 -12.33 16.07 -21.45
C LEU A 505 -11.56 17.35 -21.07
N GLY A 506 -10.33 17.51 -21.58
CA GLY A 506 -9.52 18.71 -21.39
C GLY A 506 -9.85 19.86 -22.36
N GLN A 507 -10.81 19.67 -23.27
CA GLN A 507 -11.15 20.61 -24.34
C GLN A 507 -12.55 21.22 -24.10
N PRO A 508 -12.78 22.50 -24.42
CA PRO A 508 -14.14 23.04 -24.47
C PRO A 508 -14.95 22.27 -25.53
N THR A 509 -16.16 21.83 -25.19
CA THR A 509 -17.10 21.28 -26.17
C THR A 509 -17.48 22.36 -27.18
N GLU A 510 -17.39 22.04 -28.48
CA GLU A 510 -18.06 22.84 -29.50
C GLU A 510 -19.60 22.73 -29.33
N PRO A 511 -20.41 23.66 -29.88
CA PRO A 511 -21.86 23.72 -29.61
C PRO A 511 -22.72 22.57 -30.17
N GLN A 512 -22.11 21.44 -30.55
CA GLN A 512 -22.77 20.26 -31.08
C GLN A 512 -22.13 18.97 -30.53
N GLU A 513 -22.38 18.67 -29.25
CA GLU A 513 -22.91 17.36 -28.81
C GLU A 513 -23.14 17.31 -27.29
N GLU A 514 -24.09 16.49 -26.87
CA GLU A 514 -24.44 16.25 -25.47
C GLU A 514 -23.29 15.46 -24.78
N PRO A 515 -22.65 15.97 -23.71
CA PRO A 515 -21.53 15.28 -23.04
C PRO A 515 -21.88 13.87 -22.50
N SER A 516 -23.18 13.57 -22.42
CA SER A 516 -23.77 12.31 -21.99
C SER A 516 -23.74 11.18 -23.05
N GLN A 517 -23.40 11.46 -24.32
CA GLN A 517 -23.69 10.55 -25.44
C GLN A 517 -22.50 9.94 -26.20
N MET A 518 -21.24 10.13 -25.76
CA MET A 518 -20.15 9.28 -26.27
C MET A 518 -20.44 7.80 -25.94
N ALA A 519 -20.58 6.98 -26.97
CA ALA A 519 -21.13 5.64 -26.84
C ALA A 519 -20.13 4.68 -26.18
N LEU A 520 -20.66 3.62 -25.53
CA LEU A 520 -19.81 2.53 -25.01
C LEU A 520 -18.92 1.89 -26.09
N ALA A 521 -19.33 1.99 -27.36
CA ALA A 521 -18.57 1.54 -28.52
C ALA A 521 -17.24 2.32 -28.69
N GLU A 522 -17.24 3.64 -28.58
CA GLU A 522 -16.04 4.48 -28.76
C GLU A 522 -15.01 4.22 -27.66
N LEU A 523 -15.47 3.92 -26.44
CA LEU A 523 -14.62 3.48 -25.33
C LEU A 523 -14.02 2.07 -25.55
N SER A 524 -14.56 1.28 -26.49
CA SER A 524 -14.03 -0.04 -26.86
C SER A 524 -13.09 -0.03 -28.07
N GLU A 525 -13.07 1.07 -28.84
CA GLU A 525 -12.11 1.27 -29.95
C GLU A 525 -10.79 1.91 -29.48
N LEU A 526 -10.77 2.52 -28.28
CA LEU A 526 -9.57 3.07 -27.66
C LEU A 526 -8.63 1.96 -27.17
N PRO A 527 -7.30 2.10 -27.35
CA PRO A 527 -6.34 1.10 -26.90
C PRO A 527 -6.31 1.00 -25.36
N ASN A 528 -6.13 -0.22 -24.87
CA ASN A 528 -5.83 -0.46 -23.45
C ASN A 528 -4.42 0.09 -23.08
N TRP A 529 -4.08 0.05 -21.79
CA TRP A 529 -2.80 0.52 -21.25
C TRP A 529 -1.54 -0.05 -21.94
N SER A 530 -1.66 -1.20 -22.61
CA SER A 530 -0.55 -1.90 -23.29
C SER A 530 -0.44 -1.57 -24.79
N GLY A 531 -1.53 -1.09 -25.41
CA GLY A 531 -1.60 -0.74 -26.83
C GLY A 531 -1.38 0.76 -27.13
N GLU A 532 -1.01 1.56 -26.13
CA GLU A 532 -0.76 3.00 -26.29
C GLU A 532 0.45 3.28 -27.18
N THR A 533 0.38 4.33 -28.01
CA THR A 533 1.54 4.75 -28.82
C THR A 533 2.66 5.29 -27.93
N PRO A 534 3.95 5.18 -28.35
CA PRO A 534 5.08 5.74 -27.61
C PRO A 534 4.93 7.22 -27.28
N GLU A 535 4.34 8.00 -28.19
CA GLU A 535 4.12 9.44 -28.05
C GLU A 535 3.07 9.75 -26.97
N ALA A 536 1.94 9.03 -26.98
CA ALA A 536 0.91 9.15 -25.96
C ALA A 536 1.44 8.75 -24.59
N ARG A 537 2.16 7.62 -24.51
CA ARG A 537 2.76 7.11 -23.27
C ARG A 537 3.85 8.05 -22.72
N GLN A 538 4.60 8.73 -23.59
CA GLN A 538 5.58 9.76 -23.22
C GLN A 538 4.91 11.08 -22.76
N MET A 539 3.74 11.44 -23.32
CA MET A 539 2.93 12.57 -22.85
C MET A 539 2.37 12.29 -21.45
N LEU A 540 1.75 11.11 -21.26
CA LEU A 540 1.24 10.64 -19.98
C LEU A 540 2.34 10.61 -18.92
N LYS A 541 3.50 9.99 -19.22
CA LYS A 541 4.68 9.99 -18.35
C LYS A 541 5.07 11.40 -17.90
N LYS A 542 5.15 12.36 -18.82
CA LYS A 542 5.50 13.75 -18.49
C LYS A 542 4.47 14.38 -17.54
N ARG A 543 3.17 14.14 -17.73
CA ARG A 543 2.12 14.71 -16.87
C ARG A 543 2.10 14.06 -15.49
N LEU A 544 2.22 12.73 -15.39
CA LEU A 544 2.24 12.02 -14.11
C LEU A 544 3.45 12.42 -13.25
N ILE A 545 4.64 12.63 -13.84
CA ILE A 545 5.82 13.12 -13.11
C ILE A 545 5.52 14.48 -12.45
N SER A 546 4.82 15.40 -13.12
CA SER A 546 4.39 16.66 -12.50
C SER A 546 3.30 16.47 -11.45
N LEU A 547 2.26 15.69 -11.76
CA LEU A 547 1.09 15.50 -10.90
C LEU A 547 1.44 14.82 -9.56
N ILE A 548 2.25 13.77 -9.62
CA ILE A 548 2.75 13.08 -8.42
C ILE A 548 3.85 13.88 -7.73
N GLY A 549 4.62 14.71 -8.46
CA GLY A 549 5.57 15.67 -7.87
C GLY A 549 4.90 16.71 -6.98
N ASP A 550 3.73 17.23 -7.39
CA ASP A 550 2.92 18.13 -6.58
C ASP A 550 2.25 17.40 -5.41
N ALA A 551 1.81 16.15 -5.59
CA ALA A 551 1.33 15.31 -4.47
C ALA A 551 2.41 15.05 -3.40
N LEU A 552 3.67 14.80 -3.82
CA LEU A 552 4.82 14.69 -2.90
C LEU A 552 5.08 16.00 -2.14
N THR A 553 4.93 17.15 -2.81
CA THR A 553 4.99 18.48 -2.18
C THR A 553 3.92 18.61 -1.09
N MET A 554 2.67 18.27 -1.40
CA MET A 554 1.58 18.32 -0.42
C MET A 554 1.80 17.37 0.76
N ALA A 555 2.36 16.17 0.51
CA ALA A 555 2.72 15.24 1.58
C ALA A 555 3.89 15.75 2.45
N GLN A 556 4.90 16.40 1.87
CA GLN A 556 5.98 17.02 2.65
C GLN A 556 5.45 18.18 3.51
N GLN A 557 4.55 19.03 2.96
CA GLN A 557 3.86 20.08 3.71
C GLN A 557 2.97 19.52 4.84
N ALA A 558 2.32 18.39 4.61
CA ALA A 558 1.53 17.64 5.59
C ALA A 558 2.37 16.78 6.55
N ASN A 559 3.70 17.00 6.60
CA ASN A 559 4.63 16.38 7.55
C ASN A 559 4.61 14.84 7.52
N PHE A 560 4.41 14.23 6.35
CA PHE A 560 4.65 12.80 6.16
C PHE A 560 6.15 12.51 6.09
N ASP A 561 6.57 11.33 6.56
CA ASP A 561 7.97 10.90 6.56
C ASP A 561 8.34 10.10 5.30
N VAL A 562 7.39 9.35 4.75
CA VAL A 562 7.54 8.54 3.55
C VAL A 562 6.26 8.57 2.72
N PHE A 563 6.41 8.52 1.41
CA PHE A 563 5.32 8.36 0.44
C PHE A 563 5.49 7.03 -0.29
N ASN A 564 4.49 6.16 -0.15
CA ASN A 564 4.51 4.79 -0.66
C ASN A 564 3.72 4.70 -1.96
N ALA A 565 4.16 3.84 -2.86
CA ALA A 565 3.45 3.44 -4.06
C ALA A 565 3.62 1.93 -4.29
N LEU A 566 2.79 1.36 -5.16
CA LEU A 566 2.95 0.02 -5.73
C LEU A 566 3.28 0.14 -7.22
N THR A 567 3.76 -0.91 -7.87
CA THR A 567 3.97 -0.94 -9.34
C THR A 567 2.68 -0.98 -10.18
N LEU A 568 1.50 -0.86 -9.56
CA LEU A 568 0.19 -0.82 -10.21
C LEU A 568 -0.03 0.42 -11.10
N MET A 569 -1.11 0.39 -11.90
CA MET A 569 -1.46 1.43 -12.89
C MET A 569 -0.28 1.82 -13.79
N ASP A 570 -0.05 3.12 -14.00
CA ASP A 570 1.07 3.68 -14.75
C ASP A 570 2.23 4.10 -13.83
N ASN A 571 2.32 3.59 -12.59
CA ASN A 571 3.29 4.07 -11.60
C ASN A 571 4.75 3.90 -12.06
N SER A 572 5.02 2.87 -12.86
CA SER A 572 6.30 2.63 -13.52
C SER A 572 6.79 3.78 -14.42
N LEU A 573 5.90 4.69 -14.86
CA LEU A 573 6.27 5.85 -15.66
C LEU A 573 6.97 6.96 -14.86
N PHE A 574 6.78 7.03 -13.52
CA PHE A 574 7.32 8.12 -12.69
C PHE A 574 8.15 7.68 -11.47
N VAL A 575 8.05 6.44 -10.98
CA VAL A 575 8.74 6.02 -9.73
C VAL A 575 10.25 6.28 -9.77
N LYS A 576 10.91 6.01 -10.90
CA LYS A 576 12.36 6.21 -11.06
C LYS A 576 12.73 7.70 -11.08
N GLU A 577 11.98 8.50 -11.83
CA GLU A 577 12.19 9.93 -12.02
C GLU A 577 11.91 10.74 -10.74
N LEU A 578 10.90 10.33 -9.96
CA LEU A 578 10.56 10.92 -8.65
C LEU A 578 11.31 10.27 -7.48
N GLN A 579 12.35 9.46 -7.76
CA GLN A 579 13.29 8.91 -6.77
C GLN A 579 12.66 7.96 -5.73
N PHE A 580 11.60 7.23 -6.10
CA PHE A 580 11.12 6.13 -5.28
C PHE A 580 12.13 4.97 -5.34
N GLY A 581 12.60 4.52 -4.18
CA GLY A 581 13.36 3.27 -4.07
C GLY A 581 12.43 2.06 -4.07
N ALA A 582 12.83 0.97 -4.72
CA ALA A 582 12.11 -0.29 -4.64
C ALA A 582 12.22 -0.87 -3.21
N GLY A 583 11.10 -1.31 -2.65
CA GLY A 583 11.05 -2.12 -1.43
C GLY A 583 11.32 -3.60 -1.72
N ASP A 584 11.49 -4.37 -0.65
CA ASP A 584 11.58 -5.83 -0.67
C ASP A 584 10.20 -6.51 -0.68
N GLY A 585 9.20 -5.87 -0.07
CA GLY A 585 7.81 -6.33 -0.03
C GLY A 585 7.11 -6.35 -1.39
N TYR A 586 6.28 -7.37 -1.60
CA TYR A 586 5.34 -7.49 -2.71
C TYR A 586 3.90 -7.55 -2.19
N LEU A 587 2.93 -7.14 -3.00
CA LEU A 587 1.51 -7.35 -2.77
C LEU A 587 0.94 -8.25 -3.87
N HIS A 588 0.47 -9.42 -3.49
CA HIS A 588 -0.17 -10.38 -4.40
C HIS A 588 -1.68 -10.16 -4.43
N TYR A 589 -2.25 -10.14 -5.63
CA TYR A 589 -3.68 -10.00 -5.89
C TYR A 589 -4.32 -11.35 -6.19
N TYR A 590 -5.53 -11.56 -5.64
CA TYR A 590 -6.28 -12.81 -5.74
C TYR A 590 -7.76 -12.52 -6.02
N LEU A 591 -8.41 -13.47 -6.71
CA LEU A 591 -9.86 -13.50 -6.85
C LEU A 591 -10.40 -14.82 -6.28
N TYR A 592 -11.48 -14.72 -5.51
CA TYR A 592 -12.26 -15.86 -5.03
C TYR A 592 -13.40 -16.14 -6.02
N ASN A 593 -13.59 -17.41 -6.35
CA ASN A 593 -14.56 -17.91 -7.32
C ASN A 593 -14.49 -17.26 -8.72
N TRP A 594 -13.30 -16.83 -9.13
CA TRP A 594 -13.04 -16.33 -10.48
C TRP A 594 -11.66 -16.76 -10.97
N LYS A 595 -11.60 -17.25 -12.21
CA LYS A 595 -10.37 -17.59 -12.93
C LYS A 595 -10.12 -16.56 -14.03
N VAL A 596 -8.88 -16.10 -14.11
CA VAL A 596 -8.37 -15.11 -15.07
C VAL A 596 -6.90 -15.46 -15.35
N HIS A 597 -6.44 -15.21 -16.58
CA HIS A 597 -5.04 -15.27 -16.97
C HIS A 597 -4.23 -14.26 -16.13
N GLN A 598 -2.91 -14.44 -16.06
CA GLN A 598 -2.06 -13.58 -15.26
C GLN A 598 -2.10 -12.13 -15.79
N ILE A 599 -2.44 -11.19 -14.90
CA ILE A 599 -2.45 -9.75 -15.16
C ILE A 599 -1.08 -9.20 -14.75
N ARG A 600 -0.45 -8.43 -15.62
CA ARG A 600 0.88 -7.85 -15.37
C ARG A 600 0.82 -6.85 -14.21
N GLY A 601 1.66 -7.02 -13.19
CA GLY A 601 1.63 -6.19 -11.99
C GLY A 601 2.61 -5.01 -12.00
N GLY A 602 3.20 -4.69 -13.16
CA GLY A 602 4.20 -3.63 -13.32
C GLY A 602 5.62 -3.98 -12.85
N VAL A 603 5.86 -5.20 -12.35
CA VAL A 603 7.19 -5.61 -11.87
C VAL A 603 8.13 -5.96 -13.04
N PRO A 604 9.38 -5.45 -13.07
CA PRO A 604 10.33 -5.77 -14.12
C PRO A 604 10.61 -7.28 -14.24
N GLY A 605 10.65 -7.79 -15.47
CA GLY A 605 10.96 -9.19 -15.77
C GLY A 605 9.79 -10.17 -15.59
N GLU A 606 8.58 -9.72 -15.24
CA GLU A 606 7.41 -10.61 -15.25
C GLU A 606 7.06 -11.08 -16.67
N PRO A 607 6.77 -12.38 -16.86
CA PRO A 607 6.24 -12.87 -18.12
C PRO A 607 4.83 -12.30 -18.34
N GLY A 608 4.64 -11.63 -19.48
CA GLY A 608 3.34 -11.26 -20.01
C GLY A 608 3.20 -11.86 -21.41
N SER A 609 2.03 -12.44 -21.68
CA SER A 609 1.55 -13.03 -22.95
C SER A 609 2.52 -13.05 -24.13
N GLU A 610 2.76 -14.26 -24.68
CA GLU A 610 3.76 -14.51 -25.75
C GLU A 610 3.60 -13.64 -27.00
N GLU A 611 2.41 -13.08 -27.25
CA GLU A 611 2.14 -12.08 -28.28
C GLU A 611 3.02 -10.82 -28.17
N ALA A 612 3.30 -10.35 -26.96
CA ALA A 612 4.16 -9.19 -26.73
C ALA A 612 5.64 -9.51 -27.01
N ALA A 613 6.05 -10.77 -26.82
CA ALA A 613 7.39 -11.24 -27.17
C ALA A 613 7.52 -11.47 -28.69
N SER A 614 6.48 -11.99 -29.36
CA SER A 614 6.55 -12.33 -30.78
C SER A 614 6.76 -11.09 -31.66
N GLN A 615 6.03 -10.00 -31.41
CA GLN A 615 6.13 -8.73 -32.17
C GLN A 615 7.53 -8.09 -32.07
N ALA A 616 8.21 -8.21 -30.92
CA ALA A 616 9.58 -7.71 -30.75
C ALA A 616 10.61 -8.45 -31.62
N THR A 617 10.28 -9.62 -32.16
CA THR A 617 11.19 -10.44 -32.99
C THR A 617 11.21 -10.03 -34.46
N THR A 618 10.24 -9.24 -34.94
CA THR A 618 10.04 -8.99 -36.38
C THR A 618 10.66 -7.68 -36.89
N LEU A 619 10.97 -6.72 -36.00
CA LEU A 619 11.52 -5.40 -36.38
C LEU A 619 12.99 -5.27 -35.98
N GLY A 620 13.87 -5.30 -36.99
CA GLY A 620 15.31 -5.38 -36.78
C GLY A 620 15.99 -4.05 -36.39
N LYS A 621 16.85 -4.12 -35.36
CA LYS A 621 17.95 -3.17 -35.08
C LYS A 621 17.57 -1.68 -34.94
N GLN A 622 16.70 -1.37 -33.98
CA GLN A 622 16.95 -0.25 -33.07
C GLN A 622 16.82 -0.72 -31.63
N SER A 623 17.76 -0.33 -30.76
CA SER A 623 17.71 -0.62 -29.33
C SER A 623 16.82 0.40 -28.61
N ILE A 624 15.52 0.38 -28.94
CA ILE A 624 14.49 1.04 -28.15
C ILE A 624 14.47 0.32 -26.79
N GLU A 625 14.49 1.07 -25.67
CA GLU A 625 14.29 0.46 -24.35
C GLU A 625 12.91 -0.23 -24.35
N ALA A 626 12.85 -1.50 -23.94
CA ALA A 626 11.63 -2.29 -24.03
C ALA A 626 10.49 -1.54 -23.29
N PRO A 627 9.33 -1.32 -23.94
CA PRO A 627 8.38 -0.27 -23.53
C PRO A 627 7.99 -0.40 -22.05
N GLY A 628 8.22 0.68 -21.31
CA GLY A 628 8.27 0.71 -19.84
C GLY A 628 7.07 0.04 -19.17
N VAL A 629 7.35 -1.14 -18.61
CA VAL A 629 6.47 -2.10 -17.92
C VAL A 629 5.27 -1.44 -17.24
N GLY A 630 4.16 -1.29 -17.96
CA GLY A 630 2.88 -0.91 -17.35
C GLY A 630 2.27 -2.04 -16.52
N SER A 631 1.20 -1.72 -15.78
CA SER A 631 0.41 -2.70 -15.03
C SER A 631 -1.03 -2.71 -15.51
N GLY A 632 -1.62 -3.91 -15.57
CA GLY A 632 -3.06 -4.09 -15.80
C GLY A 632 -3.89 -3.99 -14.51
N ILE A 633 -3.24 -3.84 -13.35
CA ILE A 633 -3.90 -3.66 -12.06
C ILE A 633 -4.21 -2.17 -11.87
N GLY A 634 -5.50 -1.82 -11.90
CA GLY A 634 -6.01 -0.51 -11.53
C GLY A 634 -6.70 -0.47 -10.15
N VAL A 635 -7.01 -1.62 -9.53
CA VAL A 635 -7.45 -1.68 -8.12
C VAL A 635 -6.31 -1.28 -7.19
N VAL A 636 -6.59 -0.39 -6.24
CA VAL A 636 -5.73 -0.08 -5.09
C VAL A 636 -6.44 -0.50 -3.80
N MET A 637 -5.86 -1.49 -3.10
CA MET A 637 -6.35 -2.03 -1.83
C MET A 637 -5.75 -1.27 -0.64
N LEU A 638 -6.47 -1.24 0.50
CA LEU A 638 -6.16 -0.44 1.70
C LEU A 638 -5.25 -1.11 2.74
#